data_AF-A0A5C5XEM4-F1
#
_entry.id   AF-A0A5C5XEM4-F1
#
_cell.length_a   1.000
_cell.length_b   1.000
_cell.length_c   1.000
_cell.angle_alpha   90.00
_cell.angle_beta   90.00
_cell.angle_gamma   90.00
#
_symmetry.space_group_name_H-M   'P 1'
#
loop_
_entity.id
_entity.type
_entity.pdbx_description
1 polymer ?
#
loop_
_entity_poly.entity_id
_entity_poly.type
_entity_poly.pdbx_seq_one_letter_code
_entity_poly.pdbx_strand_id
1 'polypeptide(L)'
;MRIEQVGSFRLPGMLALAICLVPTTVFGEETGQTAAASGLTVADWIIIAIYALGTLALGWHLGRKQANTKEYFTGSGGMNSFLIGVSLFATLLSTISYLSLPGEAIGKGPAFVVNLIGYPIVYALVAYWLLPVYMKHRVTSAYELLEQNLGRGTRLLGGAMFILLRLVWMSILIYFAASALAIIFGVDETWEPLIVLFAGTIAVGYTSLGGLRAVVITDAIQTVLLYTGAVLVIGMVTWHMGGFGWFPTQWHPEWDRQPVMSFDPAVRMSLVGVLLSMIVWMVATYGGDQVSVQRFMATKDLKAARKSIGVNLIVGTIVSLTLLLAGFALLGFYDANPNDLGDKLSLKGNADKIFPHFIATGLPPIVTGLVVAAICAAAMSSIDSGINSITAVVLSDFSSTTRTGKETDEDEERRRFRRARILAVLIGAIIIATSTLVKFVPGNILAITNKTVNLLPPHIFALFVFALFVRNARQQGVWLGCAAGTIVAVLIGFSGPIFGYRADTGTDPVSFIWMAPVSLVVNLAVGWLACRLLPNWAWLKWIPAAVMSVFVLALLTIWKPHQHIQLDDTTHAKCIRVLREGLRSDEFWPAMHAAEGLTIGGHGAEVREYLESMLAADNWDDQQLCGLSRELVRAGDPAREQIMLDILAGEDDFGHIHAVESLFKVGGLAERTQLERAFREGKTPPLRLMAAAALAKAGDDEAMSLLRESLTSNDEDTFRIAAWILARVGDKSDIEPIRARLSDASTPMNKAFLNHALAALGDKAGLDLLSKNLDSDDPDIRAHAATFAGDARAVSLAPKLIKQLNDLDLDARIRAAQSLLDLAKKADHKKN
;
A
#
# COMPACT_ATOMS: atom_id res chain seq x y z
N MET A 1 -55.67 -16.90 -13.05
CA MET A 1 -56.32 -16.79 -11.74
C MET A 1 -55.43 -17.49 -10.72
N ARG A 2 -55.15 -16.80 -9.60
CA ARG A 2 -54.22 -17.12 -8.49
C ARG A 2 -52.71 -16.98 -8.77
N ILE A 3 -52.28 -15.75 -8.54
CA ILE A 3 -51.02 -15.32 -7.94
C ILE A 3 -50.88 -16.03 -6.58
N GLU A 4 -49.74 -16.64 -6.26
CA GLU A 4 -49.15 -16.64 -4.92
C GLU A 4 -47.69 -17.15 -4.90
N GLN A 5 -46.82 -16.30 -4.32
CA GLN A 5 -45.56 -16.59 -3.63
C GLN A 5 -44.34 -17.10 -4.42
N VAL A 6 -43.65 -16.18 -5.10
CA VAL A 6 -42.18 -16.20 -5.17
C VAL A 6 -41.67 -15.15 -4.19
N GLY A 7 -40.89 -15.62 -3.20
CA GLY A 7 -40.41 -14.83 -2.07
C GLY A 7 -39.74 -13.53 -2.49
N SER A 8 -40.25 -12.43 -1.94
CA SER A 8 -39.61 -11.13 -1.96
C SER A 8 -38.27 -11.21 -1.23
N PHE A 9 -37.16 -11.13 -1.98
CA PHE A 9 -35.88 -10.79 -1.38
C PHE A 9 -35.95 -9.32 -0.97
N ARG A 10 -36.33 -9.08 0.30
CA ARG A 10 -36.44 -7.74 0.88
C ARG A 10 -35.02 -7.21 1.15
N LEU A 11 -34.46 -6.53 0.16
CA LEU A 11 -33.25 -5.69 0.28
C LEU A 11 -33.34 -4.44 1.20
N PRO A 12 -34.49 -3.97 1.78
CA PRO A 12 -34.48 -2.73 2.57
C PRO A 12 -33.84 -2.84 3.96
N GLY A 13 -33.68 -4.04 4.51
CA GLY A 13 -33.22 -4.21 5.90
C GLY A 13 -31.74 -3.89 6.14
N MET A 14 -30.86 -4.23 5.19
CA MET A 14 -29.42 -3.95 5.32
C MET A 14 -29.06 -2.48 5.03
N LEU A 15 -29.82 -1.80 4.18
CA LEU A 15 -29.66 -0.36 3.90
C LEU A 15 -30.13 0.51 5.07
N ALA A 16 -31.19 0.11 5.78
CA ALA A 16 -31.64 0.80 6.98
C ALA A 16 -30.66 0.64 8.15
N LEU A 17 -29.99 -0.51 8.27
CA LEU A 17 -28.92 -0.69 9.27
C LEU A 17 -27.69 0.17 8.99
N ALA A 18 -27.36 0.43 7.72
CA ALA A 18 -26.19 1.23 7.33
C ALA A 18 -26.36 2.73 7.62
N ILE A 19 -27.58 3.26 7.56
CA ILE A 19 -27.87 4.65 7.94
C ILE A 19 -27.88 4.81 9.48
N CYS A 20 -28.25 3.76 10.21
CA CYS A 20 -28.28 3.76 11.67
C CYS A 20 -26.94 3.47 12.36
N LEU A 21 -25.89 3.13 11.59
CA LEU A 21 -24.54 2.85 12.12
C LEU A 21 -23.54 4.01 11.90
N VAL A 22 -23.99 5.16 11.39
CA VAL A 22 -23.18 6.38 11.38
C VAL A 22 -23.02 6.83 12.84
N PRO A 23 -21.79 6.92 13.38
CA PRO A 23 -21.58 7.43 14.73
C PRO A 23 -22.15 8.85 14.83
N THR A 24 -22.95 9.11 15.86
CA THR A 24 -23.48 10.45 16.16
C THR A 24 -22.38 11.49 16.41
N THR A 25 -21.13 11.07 16.58
CA THR A 25 -19.94 11.91 16.72
C THR A 25 -19.44 12.53 15.41
N VAL A 26 -20.03 12.18 14.25
CA VAL A 26 -19.69 12.81 12.93
C VAL A 26 -20.50 14.09 12.69
N PHE A 27 -21.48 14.39 13.54
CA PHE A 27 -22.31 15.59 13.45
C PHE A 27 -21.85 16.64 14.48
N GLY A 28 -20.73 17.31 14.22
CA GLY A 28 -20.34 18.49 15.00
C GLY A 28 -21.16 19.71 14.57
N GLU A 29 -21.92 20.30 15.50
CA GLU A 29 -22.54 21.61 15.32
C GLU A 29 -21.47 22.72 15.31
N GLU A 30 -21.57 23.63 14.34
CA GLU A 30 -20.73 24.83 14.25
C GLU A 30 -20.89 25.71 15.49
N THR A 31 -19.85 25.75 16.33
CA THR A 31 -19.56 26.92 17.18
C THR A 31 -18.07 27.22 17.09
N GLY A 32 -17.74 28.50 16.92
CA GLY A 32 -16.45 28.97 16.42
C GLY A 32 -15.21 28.62 17.24
N GLN A 33 -14.07 28.71 16.54
CA GLN A 33 -12.67 28.66 17.01
C GLN A 33 -12.11 27.29 17.46
N THR A 34 -11.61 26.54 16.48
CA THR A 34 -10.21 26.05 16.32
C THR A 34 -10.26 24.92 15.28
N ALA A 35 -9.38 24.96 14.28
CA ALA A 35 -9.36 23.99 13.17
C ALA A 35 -8.85 22.62 13.65
N ALA A 36 -9.69 21.90 14.39
CA ALA A 36 -9.58 20.46 14.57
C ALA A 36 -10.33 19.79 13.40
N ALA A 37 -9.73 18.77 12.79
CA ALA A 37 -10.22 18.08 11.59
C ALA A 37 -11.74 17.82 11.63
N SER A 38 -12.52 18.64 10.93
CA SER A 38 -13.95 18.43 10.78
C SER A 38 -14.13 17.32 9.75
N GLY A 39 -14.60 16.14 10.19
CA GLY A 39 -15.02 15.08 9.29
C GLY A 39 -16.12 15.54 8.32
N LEU A 40 -16.53 14.65 7.41
CA LEU A 40 -17.55 14.90 6.41
C LEU A 40 -18.84 15.49 7.00
N THR A 41 -19.34 16.57 6.39
CA THR A 41 -20.61 17.17 6.78
C THR A 41 -21.81 16.33 6.31
N VAL A 42 -23.01 16.64 6.82
CA VAL A 42 -24.26 16.01 6.36
C VAL A 42 -24.46 16.18 4.85
N ALA A 43 -24.11 17.34 4.31
CA ALA A 43 -24.23 17.62 2.88
C ALA A 43 -23.33 16.70 2.06
N ASP A 44 -22.11 16.44 2.52
CA ASP A 44 -21.18 15.52 1.85
C ASP A 44 -21.72 14.09 1.85
N TRP A 45 -22.24 13.61 2.98
CA TRP A 45 -22.86 12.29 3.07
C TRP A 45 -24.09 12.15 2.16
N ILE A 46 -24.90 13.21 2.01
CA ILE A 46 -26.02 13.22 1.06
C ILE A 46 -25.52 13.05 -0.37
N ILE A 47 -24.44 13.75 -0.78
CA ILE A 47 -23.86 13.60 -2.12
C ILE A 47 -23.34 12.18 -2.35
N ILE A 48 -22.63 11.62 -1.38
CA ILE A 48 -22.12 10.24 -1.44
C ILE A 48 -23.28 9.25 -1.55
N ALA A 49 -24.35 9.45 -0.78
CA ALA A 49 -25.55 8.61 -0.81
C ALA A 49 -26.30 8.71 -2.16
N ILE A 50 -26.45 9.92 -2.72
CA ILE A 50 -27.05 10.13 -4.04
C ILE A 50 -26.24 9.38 -5.10
N TYR A 51 -24.92 9.47 -5.06
CA TYR A 51 -24.05 8.74 -5.97
C TYR A 51 -24.20 7.22 -5.83
N ALA A 52 -24.13 6.68 -4.61
CA ALA A 52 -24.24 5.24 -4.34
C ALA A 52 -25.62 4.67 -4.72
N LEU A 53 -26.70 5.36 -4.36
CA LEU A 53 -28.06 4.95 -4.72
C LEU A 53 -28.32 5.11 -6.22
N GLY A 54 -27.76 6.16 -6.84
CA GLY A 54 -27.85 6.41 -8.27
C GLY A 54 -27.20 5.29 -9.09
N THR A 55 -26.00 4.83 -8.71
CA THR A 55 -25.32 3.71 -9.40
C THR A 55 -26.07 2.39 -9.24
N LEU A 56 -26.57 2.09 -8.03
CA LEU A 56 -27.42 0.92 -7.78
C LEU A 56 -28.72 0.95 -8.61
N ALA A 57 -29.41 2.09 -8.62
CA ALA A 57 -30.64 2.26 -9.39
C ALA A 57 -30.41 2.13 -10.90
N LEU A 58 -29.32 2.71 -11.42
CA LEU A 58 -28.94 2.62 -12.82
C LEU A 58 -28.59 1.17 -13.20
N GLY A 59 -27.77 0.49 -12.40
CA GLY A 59 -27.42 -0.91 -12.62
C GLY A 59 -28.64 -1.83 -12.62
N TRP A 60 -29.58 -1.61 -11.70
CA TRP A 60 -30.86 -2.32 -11.67
C TRP A 60 -31.74 -2.02 -12.89
N HIS A 61 -31.88 -0.75 -13.27
CA HIS A 61 -32.70 -0.34 -14.41
C HIS A 61 -32.17 -0.93 -15.73
N LEU A 62 -30.86 -0.84 -15.96
CA LEU A 62 -30.21 -1.40 -17.14
C LEU A 62 -30.16 -2.93 -17.11
N GLY A 63 -30.05 -3.53 -15.91
CA GLY A 63 -30.08 -4.97 -15.69
C GLY A 63 -31.39 -5.64 -16.10
N ARG A 64 -32.52 -4.92 -16.06
CA ARG A 64 -33.82 -5.42 -16.52
C ARG A 64 -33.88 -5.73 -18.02
N LYS A 65 -32.97 -5.14 -18.80
CA LYS A 65 -32.90 -5.35 -20.24
C LYS A 65 -32.05 -6.58 -20.63
N GLN A 66 -31.37 -7.21 -19.66
CA GLN A 66 -30.49 -8.35 -19.91
C GLN A 66 -31.29 -9.64 -20.06
N ALA A 67 -31.37 -10.18 -21.28
CA ALA A 67 -32.15 -11.39 -21.56
C ALA A 67 -31.32 -12.69 -21.60
N ASN A 68 -30.02 -12.60 -21.94
CA ASN A 68 -29.15 -13.75 -22.15
C ASN A 68 -27.67 -13.43 -21.88
N THR A 69 -26.82 -14.46 -21.86
CA THR A 69 -25.39 -14.37 -21.56
C THR A 69 -24.60 -13.55 -22.59
N LYS A 70 -24.98 -13.61 -23.87
CA LYS A 70 -24.34 -12.81 -24.93
C LYS A 70 -24.55 -11.32 -24.69
N GLU A 71 -25.77 -10.90 -24.34
CA GLU A 71 -26.05 -9.53 -23.95
C GLU A 71 -25.31 -9.14 -22.66
N TYR A 72 -25.33 -10.04 -21.66
CA TYR A 72 -24.70 -9.83 -20.36
C TYR A 72 -23.18 -9.63 -20.43
N PHE A 73 -22.47 -10.37 -21.29
CA PHE A 73 -21.00 -10.30 -21.38
C PHE A 73 -20.48 -9.41 -22.51
N THR A 74 -21.20 -9.27 -23.63
CA THR A 74 -20.65 -8.54 -24.79
C THR A 74 -21.54 -7.40 -25.27
N GLY A 75 -22.67 -7.15 -24.60
CA GLY A 75 -23.61 -6.09 -24.99
C GLY A 75 -24.10 -6.22 -26.43
N SER A 76 -24.19 -7.46 -26.92
CA SER A 76 -24.51 -7.89 -28.30
C SER A 76 -23.54 -7.45 -29.41
N GLY A 77 -22.36 -6.91 -29.07
CA GLY A 77 -21.32 -6.56 -30.05
C GLY A 77 -21.59 -5.29 -30.86
N GLY A 78 -22.60 -4.49 -30.49
CA GLY A 78 -23.01 -3.28 -31.19
C GLY A 78 -22.79 -1.98 -30.41
N MET A 79 -21.94 -1.99 -29.38
CA MET A 79 -21.80 -0.86 -28.46
C MET A 79 -21.05 0.32 -29.08
N ASN A 80 -21.34 1.53 -28.60
CA ASN A 80 -20.72 2.76 -29.09
C ASN A 80 -19.22 2.77 -28.77
N SER A 81 -18.37 2.87 -29.79
CA SER A 81 -16.90 2.90 -29.67
C SER A 81 -16.36 3.99 -28.73
N PHE A 82 -17.03 5.15 -28.65
CA PHE A 82 -16.61 6.20 -27.74
C PHE A 82 -16.82 5.78 -26.28
N LEU A 83 -18.01 5.25 -25.95
CA LEU A 83 -18.31 4.76 -24.61
C LEU A 83 -17.40 3.58 -24.24
N ILE A 84 -17.13 2.68 -25.18
CA ILE A 84 -16.16 1.58 -24.97
C ILE A 84 -14.76 2.13 -24.69
N GLY A 85 -14.33 3.19 -25.39
CA GLY A 85 -13.04 3.83 -25.13
C GLY A 85 -12.96 4.50 -23.76
N VAL A 86 -14.00 5.24 -23.36
CA VAL A 86 -14.08 5.83 -22.02
C VAL A 86 -14.09 4.73 -20.95
N SER A 87 -14.81 3.64 -21.19
CA SER A 87 -14.88 2.50 -20.29
C SER A 87 -13.56 1.73 -20.19
N LEU A 88 -12.83 1.55 -21.30
CA LEU A 88 -11.45 1.03 -21.26
C LEU A 88 -10.55 1.89 -20.36
N PHE A 89 -10.69 3.21 -20.47
CA PHE A 89 -9.94 4.14 -19.63
C PHE A 89 -10.35 4.00 -18.16
N ALA A 90 -11.64 4.08 -17.86
CA ALA A 90 -12.19 4.03 -16.50
C ALA A 90 -11.78 2.75 -15.76
N THR A 91 -11.71 1.63 -16.47
CA THR A 91 -11.32 0.35 -15.89
C THR A 91 -9.82 0.19 -15.68
N LEU A 92 -9.00 0.88 -16.47
CA LEU A 92 -7.54 0.85 -16.34
C LEU A 92 -7.03 1.95 -15.41
N LEU A 93 -7.79 3.02 -15.23
CA LEU A 93 -7.58 4.00 -14.19
C LEU A 93 -8.11 3.46 -12.85
N SER A 94 -7.20 3.22 -11.91
CA SER A 94 -7.56 2.79 -10.56
C SER A 94 -7.62 3.95 -9.58
N THR A 95 -8.29 3.77 -8.44
CA THR A 95 -8.16 4.67 -7.28
C THR A 95 -6.70 4.87 -6.88
N ILE A 96 -5.89 3.81 -6.99
CA ILE A 96 -4.44 3.88 -6.77
C ILE A 96 -3.81 4.92 -7.69
N SER A 97 -4.14 4.92 -8.98
CA SER A 97 -3.62 5.92 -9.94
C SER A 97 -4.15 7.32 -9.64
N TYR A 98 -5.43 7.44 -9.27
CA TYR A 98 -6.05 8.72 -8.93
C TYR A 98 -5.40 9.40 -7.72
N LEU A 99 -4.95 8.62 -6.73
CA LEU A 99 -4.27 9.11 -5.53
C LEU A 99 -2.75 9.24 -5.71
N SER A 100 -2.11 8.28 -6.38
CA SER A 100 -0.65 8.26 -6.55
C SER A 100 -0.13 9.25 -7.58
N LEU A 101 -0.87 9.57 -8.65
CA LEU A 101 -0.37 10.51 -9.67
C LEU A 101 -0.17 11.94 -9.12
N PRO A 102 -1.12 12.53 -8.37
CA PRO A 102 -0.87 13.79 -7.67
C PRO A 102 0.28 13.67 -6.67
N GLY A 103 0.34 12.59 -5.87
CA GLY A 103 1.42 12.36 -4.91
C GLY A 103 2.80 12.26 -5.56
N GLU A 104 2.92 11.56 -6.70
CA GLU A 104 4.16 11.45 -7.46
C GLU A 104 4.57 12.82 -8.04
N ALA A 105 3.60 13.62 -8.51
CA ALA A 105 3.86 14.98 -8.97
C ALA A 105 4.40 15.89 -7.84
N ILE A 106 3.86 15.76 -6.62
CA ILE A 106 4.32 16.50 -5.44
C ILE A 106 5.73 16.07 -5.06
N GLY A 107 5.95 14.77 -4.82
CA GLY A 107 7.21 14.28 -4.24
C GLY A 107 8.34 14.05 -5.24
N LYS A 108 8.03 13.80 -6.52
CA LYS A 108 9.02 13.39 -7.56
C LYS A 108 8.98 14.25 -8.82
N GLY A 109 8.01 15.15 -8.94
CA GLY A 109 7.88 16.07 -10.06
C GLY A 109 7.33 15.45 -11.35
N PRO A 110 7.49 16.12 -12.50
CA PRO A 110 6.82 15.75 -13.75
C PRO A 110 7.41 14.54 -14.48
N ALA A 111 8.40 13.84 -13.91
CA ALA A 111 9.15 12.80 -14.61
C ALA A 111 8.26 11.69 -15.19
N PHE A 112 7.16 11.33 -14.51
CA PHE A 112 6.24 10.29 -14.96
C PHE A 112 5.47 10.64 -16.24
N VAL A 113 5.40 11.93 -16.62
CA VAL A 113 4.72 12.42 -17.83
C VAL A 113 5.35 11.86 -19.10
N VAL A 114 6.62 11.44 -19.04
CA VAL A 114 7.31 10.73 -20.13
C VAL A 114 6.52 9.51 -20.61
N ASN A 115 5.72 8.86 -19.74
CA ASN A 115 4.87 7.73 -20.14
C ASN A 115 3.86 8.08 -21.24
N LEU A 116 3.44 9.35 -21.36
CA LEU A 116 2.50 9.77 -22.41
C LEU A 116 3.12 9.65 -23.81
N ILE A 117 4.45 9.72 -23.94
CA ILE A 117 5.18 9.49 -25.19
C ILE A 117 4.98 8.04 -25.68
N GLY A 118 4.70 7.10 -24.77
CA GLY A 118 4.42 5.71 -25.11
C GLY A 118 3.06 5.51 -25.77
N TYR A 119 2.09 6.41 -25.57
CA TYR A 119 0.71 6.21 -26.02
C TYR A 119 0.57 6.07 -27.55
N PRO A 120 1.22 6.90 -28.40
CA PRO A 120 1.22 6.70 -29.84
C PRO A 120 1.80 5.34 -30.26
N ILE A 121 2.84 4.86 -29.57
CA ILE A 121 3.48 3.57 -29.85
C ILE A 121 2.52 2.43 -29.49
N VAL A 122 1.89 2.50 -28.32
CA VAL A 122 0.87 1.54 -27.88
C VAL A 122 -0.31 1.52 -28.86
N TYR A 123 -0.79 2.69 -29.29
CA TYR A 123 -1.84 2.77 -30.31
C TYR A 123 -1.42 2.05 -31.59
N ALA A 124 -0.22 2.31 -32.10
CA ALA A 124 0.27 1.67 -33.31
C ALA A 124 0.30 0.14 -33.19
N LEU A 125 0.90 -0.38 -32.11
CA LEU A 125 1.02 -1.81 -31.86
C LEU A 125 -0.34 -2.49 -31.68
N VAL A 126 -1.24 -1.91 -30.88
CA VAL A 126 -2.53 -2.56 -30.60
C VAL A 126 -3.51 -2.38 -31.76
N ALA A 127 -3.63 -1.18 -32.33
CA ALA A 127 -4.60 -0.87 -33.37
C ALA A 127 -4.29 -1.55 -34.71
N TYR A 128 -3.01 -1.66 -35.08
CA TYR A 128 -2.62 -2.13 -36.41
C TYR A 128 -1.96 -3.49 -36.44
N TRP A 129 -1.38 -3.96 -35.33
CA TRP A 129 -0.80 -5.30 -35.27
C TRP A 129 -1.68 -6.30 -34.54
N LEU A 130 -2.18 -5.96 -33.35
CA LEU A 130 -2.97 -6.89 -32.53
C LEU A 130 -4.44 -7.02 -32.96
N LEU A 131 -5.18 -5.91 -32.97
CA LEU A 131 -6.63 -5.89 -33.20
C LEU A 131 -7.09 -6.53 -34.53
N PRO A 132 -6.35 -6.42 -35.66
CA PRO A 132 -6.77 -7.06 -36.91
C PRO A 132 -6.85 -8.59 -36.83
N VAL A 133 -6.10 -9.21 -35.91
CA VAL A 133 -6.17 -10.66 -35.67
C VAL A 133 -7.31 -10.97 -34.72
N TYR A 134 -7.39 -10.29 -33.57
CA TYR A 134 -8.41 -10.54 -32.56
C TYR A 134 -9.82 -10.36 -33.12
N MET A 135 -10.08 -9.25 -33.82
CA MET A 135 -11.43 -8.91 -34.29
C MET A 135 -11.97 -9.86 -35.38
N LYS A 136 -11.13 -10.75 -35.94
CA LYS A 136 -11.59 -11.85 -36.82
C LYS A 136 -12.29 -12.96 -36.04
N HIS A 137 -12.00 -13.09 -34.75
CA HIS A 137 -12.49 -14.15 -33.90
C HIS A 137 -13.40 -13.57 -32.80
N ARG A 138 -14.72 -13.65 -33.00
CA ARG A 138 -15.73 -13.13 -32.08
C ARG A 138 -15.98 -14.07 -30.91
N VAL A 139 -15.01 -14.12 -29.99
CA VAL A 139 -15.03 -14.99 -28.80
C VAL A 139 -15.64 -14.29 -27.59
N THR A 140 -16.16 -15.07 -26.63
CA THR A 140 -16.60 -14.54 -25.33
C THR A 140 -15.42 -14.46 -24.37
N SER A 141 -14.66 -15.54 -24.23
CA SER A 141 -13.36 -15.55 -23.55
C SER A 141 -12.22 -15.39 -24.57
N ALA A 142 -11.31 -14.46 -24.33
CA ALA A 142 -10.10 -14.28 -25.13
C ALA A 142 -9.28 -15.58 -25.18
N TYR A 143 -9.29 -16.37 -24.10
CA TYR A 143 -8.48 -17.59 -23.99
C TYR A 143 -8.97 -18.74 -24.88
N GLU A 144 -10.18 -18.66 -25.44
CA GLU A 144 -10.66 -19.54 -26.52
C GLU A 144 -9.71 -19.50 -27.73
N LEU A 145 -9.08 -18.36 -28.00
CA LEU A 145 -8.11 -18.20 -29.10
C LEU A 145 -6.83 -19.03 -28.86
N LEU A 146 -6.46 -19.27 -27.61
CA LEU A 146 -5.28 -20.08 -27.27
C LEU A 146 -5.51 -21.56 -27.60
N GLU A 147 -6.74 -22.06 -27.42
CA GLU A 147 -7.05 -23.47 -27.64
C GLU A 147 -6.93 -23.88 -29.11
N GLN A 148 -7.30 -22.99 -30.04
CA GLN A 148 -7.29 -23.28 -31.48
C GLN A 148 -5.92 -23.73 -31.98
N ASN A 149 -4.84 -23.12 -31.47
CA ASN A 149 -3.48 -23.39 -31.93
C ASN A 149 -2.56 -24.06 -30.88
N LEU A 150 -2.86 -23.91 -29.57
CA LEU A 150 -2.01 -24.39 -28.48
C LEU A 150 -2.72 -25.35 -27.52
N GLY A 151 -3.96 -25.74 -27.81
CA GLY A 151 -4.71 -26.74 -27.05
C GLY A 151 -5.30 -26.25 -25.73
N ARG A 152 -6.21 -27.08 -25.18
CA ARG A 152 -7.02 -26.76 -23.99
C ARG A 152 -6.18 -26.42 -22.75
N GLY A 153 -5.03 -27.06 -22.57
CA GLY A 153 -4.18 -26.80 -21.41
C GLY A 153 -3.63 -25.36 -21.38
N THR A 154 -3.33 -24.78 -22.55
CA THR A 154 -2.88 -23.38 -22.65
C THR A 154 -4.02 -22.40 -22.41
N ARG A 155 -5.23 -22.72 -22.89
CA ARG A 155 -6.45 -21.95 -22.58
C ARG A 155 -6.70 -21.89 -21.06
N LEU A 156 -6.65 -23.03 -20.39
CA LEU A 156 -6.84 -23.10 -18.94
C LEU A 156 -5.74 -22.37 -18.16
N LEU A 157 -4.48 -22.47 -18.61
CA LEU A 157 -3.37 -21.72 -18.01
C LEU A 157 -3.60 -20.20 -18.12
N GLY A 158 -3.88 -19.70 -19.32
CA GLY A 158 -4.14 -18.27 -19.55
C GLY A 158 -5.31 -17.74 -18.73
N GLY A 159 -6.43 -18.48 -18.74
CA GLY A 159 -7.61 -18.15 -17.94
C GLY A 159 -7.33 -18.15 -16.42
N ALA A 160 -6.59 -19.13 -15.92
CA ALA A 160 -6.24 -19.20 -14.50
C ALA A 160 -5.31 -18.06 -14.05
N MET A 161 -4.29 -17.75 -14.85
CA MET A 161 -3.39 -16.61 -14.60
C MET A 161 -4.16 -15.29 -14.56
N PHE A 162 -5.10 -15.10 -15.50
CA PHE A 162 -5.94 -13.91 -15.52
C PHE A 162 -6.87 -13.79 -14.32
N ILE A 163 -7.59 -14.86 -13.96
CA ILE A 163 -8.48 -14.85 -12.79
C ILE A 163 -7.69 -14.47 -11.55
N LEU A 164 -6.53 -15.11 -11.36
CA LEU A 164 -5.69 -14.88 -10.20
C LEU A 164 -5.11 -13.47 -10.16
N LEU A 165 -4.57 -12.96 -11.28
CA LEU A 165 -4.14 -11.57 -11.42
C LEU A 165 -5.25 -10.61 -11.00
N ARG A 166 -6.46 -10.80 -11.52
CA ARG A 166 -7.56 -9.86 -11.30
C ARG A 166 -8.14 -9.93 -9.90
N LEU A 167 -8.22 -11.11 -9.29
CA LEU A 167 -8.60 -11.23 -7.88
C LEU A 167 -7.62 -10.45 -7.00
N VAL A 168 -6.32 -10.67 -7.15
CA VAL A 168 -5.29 -9.99 -6.34
C VAL A 168 -5.32 -8.48 -6.58
N TRP A 169 -5.40 -8.05 -7.84
CA TRP A 169 -5.46 -6.63 -8.20
C TRP A 169 -6.65 -5.91 -7.58
N MET A 170 -7.86 -6.49 -7.68
CA MET A 170 -9.07 -5.88 -7.13
C MET A 170 -9.05 -5.84 -5.60
N SER A 171 -8.48 -6.86 -4.95
CA SER A 171 -8.33 -6.89 -3.49
C SER A 171 -7.37 -5.81 -2.99
N ILE A 172 -6.26 -5.58 -3.69
CA ILE A 172 -5.33 -4.47 -3.38
C ILE A 172 -6.00 -3.12 -3.61
N LEU A 173 -6.72 -2.98 -4.73
CA LEU A 173 -7.37 -1.73 -5.11
C LEU A 173 -8.47 -1.30 -4.12
N ILE A 174 -9.33 -2.22 -3.68
CA ILE A 174 -10.39 -1.88 -2.73
C ILE A 174 -9.82 -1.57 -1.34
N TYR A 175 -8.74 -2.24 -0.93
CA TYR A 175 -8.05 -1.94 0.33
C TYR A 175 -7.49 -0.52 0.33
N PHE A 176 -6.74 -0.12 -0.69
CA PHE A 176 -6.17 1.23 -0.76
C PHE A 176 -7.24 2.31 -0.94
N ALA A 177 -8.33 2.02 -1.66
CA ALA A 177 -9.47 2.92 -1.71
C ALA A 177 -10.10 3.12 -0.31
N ALA A 178 -10.25 2.05 0.47
CA ALA A 178 -10.78 2.11 1.82
C ALA A 178 -9.84 2.85 2.79
N SER A 179 -8.53 2.65 2.68
CA SER A 179 -7.53 3.36 3.49
C SER A 179 -7.53 4.87 3.22
N ALA A 180 -7.64 5.27 1.93
CA ALA A 180 -7.80 6.68 1.58
C ALA A 180 -9.10 7.29 2.10
N LEU A 181 -10.20 6.53 2.04
CA LEU A 181 -11.48 6.96 2.62
C LEU A 181 -11.41 7.07 4.15
N ALA A 182 -10.68 6.18 4.84
CA ALA A 182 -10.50 6.28 6.28
C ALA A 182 -9.82 7.60 6.69
N ILE A 183 -8.79 8.02 5.93
CA ILE A 183 -8.15 9.34 6.09
C ILE A 183 -9.16 10.47 5.90
N ILE A 184 -9.95 10.43 4.83
CA ILE A 184 -10.94 11.48 4.53
C ILE A 184 -12.07 11.53 5.57
N PHE A 185 -12.46 10.37 6.10
CA PHE A 185 -13.51 10.27 7.10
C PHE A 185 -13.02 10.70 8.49
N GLY A 186 -11.70 10.85 8.69
CA GLY A 186 -11.10 11.13 9.98
C GLY A 186 -11.23 9.96 10.96
N VAL A 187 -11.35 8.73 10.45
CA VAL A 187 -11.48 7.52 11.28
C VAL A 187 -10.18 6.74 11.29
N ASP A 188 -9.97 5.97 12.35
CA ASP A 188 -8.76 5.16 12.49
C ASP A 188 -8.80 3.89 11.59
N GLU A 189 -7.64 3.27 11.41
CA GLU A 189 -7.47 2.10 10.52
C GLU A 189 -8.33 0.89 10.90
N THR A 190 -8.85 0.80 12.14
CA THR A 190 -9.77 -0.27 12.54
C THR A 190 -11.10 -0.25 11.77
N TRP A 191 -11.45 0.89 11.15
CA TRP A 191 -12.64 1.05 10.31
C TRP A 191 -12.42 0.60 8.87
N GLU A 192 -11.18 0.40 8.40
CA GLU A 192 -10.88 0.00 7.02
C GLU A 192 -11.69 -1.25 6.59
N PRO A 193 -11.80 -2.34 7.38
CA PRO A 193 -12.58 -3.52 7.00
C PRO A 193 -14.07 -3.23 6.80
N LEU A 194 -14.64 -2.28 7.56
CA LEU A 194 -16.04 -1.87 7.41
C LEU A 194 -16.25 -1.03 6.15
N ILE A 195 -15.32 -0.11 5.86
CA ILE A 195 -15.33 0.70 4.63
C ILE A 195 -15.21 -0.22 3.41
N VAL A 196 -14.29 -1.19 3.43
CA VAL A 196 -14.14 -2.25 2.43
C VAL A 196 -15.45 -3.01 2.22
N LEU A 197 -16.07 -3.47 3.31
CA LEU A 197 -17.32 -4.23 3.24
C LEU A 197 -18.43 -3.40 2.58
N PHE A 198 -18.57 -2.13 2.95
CA PHE A 198 -19.59 -1.24 2.43
C PHE A 198 -19.36 -0.92 0.94
N ALA A 199 -18.19 -0.38 0.59
CA ALA A 199 -17.83 -0.03 -0.77
C ALA A 199 -17.89 -1.24 -1.71
N GLY A 200 -17.38 -2.38 -1.23
CA GLY A 200 -17.40 -3.64 -1.96
C GLY A 200 -18.82 -4.16 -2.17
N THR A 201 -19.69 -4.10 -1.16
CA THR A 201 -21.09 -4.56 -1.30
C THR A 201 -21.86 -3.74 -2.33
N ILE A 202 -21.67 -2.42 -2.35
CA ILE A 202 -22.27 -1.55 -3.38
C ILE A 202 -21.76 -1.94 -4.77
N ALA A 203 -20.44 -2.05 -4.93
CA ALA A 203 -19.81 -2.42 -6.20
C ALA A 203 -20.33 -3.78 -6.73
N VAL A 204 -20.36 -4.80 -5.89
CA VAL A 204 -20.85 -6.14 -6.23
C VAL A 204 -22.36 -6.12 -6.56
N GLY A 205 -23.13 -5.33 -5.82
CA GLY A 205 -24.57 -5.19 -5.97
C GLY A 205 -25.00 -4.76 -7.37
N TYR A 206 -24.52 -3.62 -7.85
CA TYR A 206 -24.95 -3.14 -9.18
C TYR A 206 -24.31 -3.94 -10.32
N THR A 207 -23.08 -4.44 -10.14
CA THR A 207 -22.36 -5.22 -11.15
C THR A 207 -23.05 -6.53 -11.47
N SER A 208 -23.42 -7.28 -10.44
CA SER A 208 -24.11 -8.58 -10.59
C SER A 208 -25.47 -8.45 -11.26
N LEU A 209 -26.07 -7.26 -11.22
CA LEU A 209 -27.36 -6.97 -11.83
C LEU A 209 -27.23 -6.53 -13.29
N GLY A 210 -26.24 -5.69 -13.62
CA GLY A 210 -26.26 -4.84 -14.83
C GLY A 210 -25.63 -5.43 -16.11
N GLY A 211 -24.64 -6.32 -16.01
CA GLY A 211 -23.88 -6.82 -17.18
C GLY A 211 -23.01 -5.74 -17.85
N LEU A 212 -22.30 -6.09 -18.93
CA LEU A 212 -21.30 -5.22 -19.56
C LEU A 212 -21.87 -3.88 -20.05
N ARG A 213 -23.12 -3.85 -20.55
CA ARG A 213 -23.74 -2.59 -20.98
C ARG A 213 -23.93 -1.61 -19.82
N ALA A 214 -24.31 -2.10 -18.64
CA ALA A 214 -24.42 -1.25 -17.47
C ALA A 214 -23.04 -0.73 -17.04
N VAL A 215 -22.04 -1.63 -16.95
CA VAL A 215 -20.64 -1.31 -16.64
C VAL A 215 -20.12 -0.16 -17.53
N VAL A 216 -20.27 -0.27 -18.84
CA VAL A 216 -19.78 0.76 -19.77
C VAL A 216 -20.47 2.12 -19.59
N ILE A 217 -21.75 2.13 -19.21
CA ILE A 217 -22.48 3.38 -18.97
C ILE A 217 -22.12 3.98 -17.61
N THR A 218 -22.03 3.15 -16.56
CA THR A 218 -21.56 3.59 -15.24
C THR A 218 -20.15 4.13 -15.31
N ASP A 219 -19.25 3.46 -16.03
CA ASP A 219 -17.88 3.91 -16.28
C ASP A 219 -17.82 5.31 -16.90
N ALA A 220 -18.70 5.60 -17.87
CA ALA A 220 -18.74 6.91 -18.51
C ALA A 220 -19.16 8.02 -17.54
N ILE A 221 -20.17 7.76 -16.71
CA ILE A 221 -20.63 8.69 -15.67
C ILE A 221 -19.55 8.87 -14.60
N GLN A 222 -18.95 7.77 -14.15
CA GLN A 222 -17.87 7.74 -13.16
C GLN A 222 -16.62 8.48 -13.64
N THR A 223 -16.28 8.37 -14.92
CA THR A 223 -15.17 9.12 -15.52
C THR A 223 -15.41 10.63 -15.47
N VAL A 224 -16.64 11.08 -15.78
CA VAL A 224 -17.00 12.50 -15.69
C VAL A 224 -16.92 13.00 -14.26
N LEU A 225 -17.46 12.22 -13.30
CA LEU A 225 -17.41 12.56 -11.88
C LEU A 225 -15.96 12.65 -11.39
N LEU A 226 -15.14 11.68 -11.75
CA LEU A 226 -13.72 11.63 -11.42
C LEU A 226 -12.96 12.84 -11.96
N TYR A 227 -13.15 13.15 -13.25
CA TYR A 227 -12.51 14.30 -13.89
C TYR A 227 -12.95 15.61 -13.22
N THR A 228 -14.23 15.74 -12.90
CA THR A 228 -14.78 16.90 -12.19
C THR A 228 -14.13 17.08 -10.82
N GLY A 229 -13.94 15.99 -10.05
CA GLY A 229 -13.28 16.06 -8.75
C GLY A 229 -11.87 16.65 -8.81
N ALA A 230 -11.05 16.20 -9.77
CA ALA A 230 -9.70 16.73 -9.96
C ALA A 230 -9.69 18.20 -10.40
N VAL A 231 -10.59 18.60 -11.31
CA VAL A 231 -10.73 20.00 -11.75
C VAL A 231 -11.19 20.90 -10.60
N LEU A 232 -12.11 20.44 -9.75
CA LEU A 232 -12.58 21.18 -8.58
C LEU A 232 -11.43 21.45 -7.60
N VAL A 233 -10.57 20.47 -7.34
CA VAL A 233 -9.39 20.67 -6.48
C VAL A 233 -8.47 21.76 -7.04
N ILE A 234 -8.13 21.70 -8.34
CA ILE A 234 -7.30 22.72 -8.99
C ILE A 234 -7.97 24.10 -8.91
N GLY A 235 -9.28 24.17 -9.18
CA GLY A 235 -10.06 25.40 -9.11
C GLY A 235 -10.08 26.01 -7.72
N MET A 236 -10.29 25.18 -6.69
CA MET A 236 -10.28 25.61 -5.28
C MET A 236 -8.92 26.12 -4.85
N VAL A 237 -7.83 25.42 -5.17
CA VAL A 237 -6.47 25.90 -4.86
C VAL A 237 -6.18 27.22 -5.58
N THR A 238 -6.52 27.30 -6.87
CA THR A 238 -6.34 28.54 -7.66
C THR A 238 -7.11 29.71 -7.05
N TRP A 239 -8.31 29.46 -6.56
CA TRP A 239 -9.12 30.46 -5.87
C TRP A 239 -8.47 30.92 -4.55
N HIS A 240 -8.06 29.97 -3.70
CA HIS A 240 -7.42 30.28 -2.40
C HIS A 240 -6.10 31.03 -2.56
N MET A 241 -5.33 30.71 -3.60
CA MET A 241 -4.05 31.37 -3.87
C MET A 241 -4.19 32.67 -4.68
N GLY A 242 -5.41 33.08 -5.04
CA GLY A 242 -5.64 34.28 -5.84
C GLY A 242 -5.13 34.20 -7.28
N GLY A 243 -4.88 33.00 -7.81
CA GLY A 243 -4.37 32.78 -9.17
C GLY A 243 -3.55 31.50 -9.33
N PHE A 244 -2.85 31.40 -10.45
CA PHE A 244 -2.03 30.23 -10.83
C PHE A 244 -0.61 30.24 -10.23
N GLY A 245 -0.42 30.93 -9.11
CA GLY A 245 0.89 31.03 -8.43
C GLY A 245 1.46 29.69 -7.96
N TRP A 246 0.61 28.67 -7.85
CA TRP A 246 1.01 27.28 -7.55
C TRP A 246 1.74 26.58 -8.69
N PHE A 247 1.69 27.09 -9.93
CA PHE A 247 2.30 26.40 -11.05
C PHE A 247 3.83 26.50 -10.97
N PRO A 248 4.57 25.38 -10.93
CA PRO A 248 6.02 25.41 -10.82
C PRO A 248 6.66 25.97 -12.10
N THR A 249 7.39 27.07 -11.97
CA THR A 249 8.12 27.73 -13.08
C THR A 249 9.60 27.33 -13.15
N GLN A 250 10.08 26.62 -12.12
CA GLN A 250 11.43 26.08 -12.00
C GLN A 250 11.37 24.68 -11.40
N TRP A 251 12.49 23.96 -11.46
CA TRP A 251 12.59 22.65 -10.82
C TRP A 251 12.50 22.81 -9.30
N HIS A 252 11.53 22.14 -8.67
CA HIS A 252 11.37 22.21 -7.22
C HIS A 252 12.60 21.58 -6.52
N PRO A 253 13.16 22.21 -5.47
CA PRO A 253 14.37 21.70 -4.79
C PRO A 253 14.23 20.27 -4.26
N GLU A 254 13.02 19.89 -3.83
CA GLU A 254 12.75 18.57 -3.26
C GLU A 254 12.50 17.47 -4.30
N TRP A 255 12.38 17.81 -5.58
CA TRP A 255 12.15 16.82 -6.63
C TRP A 255 13.43 16.06 -6.99
N ASP A 256 13.33 14.72 -6.91
CA ASP A 256 14.38 13.81 -7.35
C ASP A 256 14.73 14.03 -8.84
N ARG A 257 16.02 14.15 -9.15
CA ARG A 257 16.49 14.10 -10.54
C ARG A 257 16.53 12.65 -11.03
N GLN A 258 15.76 12.36 -12.07
CA GLN A 258 15.75 11.03 -12.69
C GLN A 258 16.72 10.97 -13.88
N PRO A 259 17.58 9.94 -13.97
CA PRO A 259 18.42 9.75 -15.15
C PRO A 259 17.54 9.45 -16.37
N VAL A 260 17.91 9.99 -17.53
CA VAL A 260 17.20 9.70 -18.79
C VAL A 260 17.29 8.21 -19.12
N MET A 261 18.50 7.66 -19.06
CA MET A 261 18.80 6.25 -19.27
C MET A 261 19.81 5.81 -18.22
N SER A 262 19.67 4.59 -17.71
CA SER A 262 20.67 3.95 -16.87
C SER A 262 20.75 2.46 -17.20
N PHE A 263 21.97 1.93 -17.22
CA PHE A 263 22.24 0.50 -17.30
C PHE A 263 22.49 -0.14 -15.94
N ASP A 264 22.56 0.65 -14.87
CA ASP A 264 22.58 0.12 -13.51
C ASP A 264 21.19 -0.43 -13.17
N PRO A 265 21.06 -1.76 -12.95
CA PRO A 265 19.76 -2.39 -12.66
C PRO A 265 19.14 -1.90 -11.35
N ALA A 266 19.92 -1.30 -10.45
CA ALA A 266 19.45 -0.80 -9.17
C ALA A 266 18.84 0.59 -9.23
N VAL A 267 19.05 1.34 -10.32
CA VAL A 267 18.41 2.65 -10.50
C VAL A 267 16.90 2.46 -10.46
N ARG A 268 16.28 3.02 -9.40
CA ARG A 268 14.86 2.85 -9.10
C ARG A 268 13.99 3.25 -10.29
N MET A 269 14.26 4.38 -10.92
CA MET A 269 13.58 4.84 -12.13
C MET A 269 14.56 5.51 -13.08
N SER A 270 14.50 5.15 -14.36
CA SER A 270 15.05 5.94 -15.45
C SER A 270 13.93 6.27 -16.43
N LEU A 271 13.99 7.41 -17.10
CA LEU A 271 12.90 7.85 -17.99
C LEU A 271 12.63 6.80 -19.10
N VAL A 272 13.68 6.25 -19.70
CA VAL A 272 13.57 5.20 -20.71
C VAL A 272 13.09 3.88 -20.11
N GLY A 273 13.57 3.50 -18.93
CA GLY A 273 13.16 2.25 -18.28
C GLY A 273 11.67 2.27 -17.91
N VAL A 274 11.17 3.38 -17.38
CA VAL A 274 9.75 3.59 -17.05
C VAL A 274 8.90 3.58 -18.33
N LEU A 275 9.32 4.30 -19.38
CA LEU A 275 8.64 4.31 -20.67
C LEU A 275 8.53 2.90 -21.28
N LEU A 276 9.63 2.13 -21.28
CA LEU A 276 9.64 0.77 -21.82
C LEU A 276 8.75 -0.17 -21.01
N SER A 277 8.84 -0.10 -19.69
CA SER A 277 7.99 -0.87 -18.77
C SER A 277 6.52 -0.60 -19.04
N MET A 278 6.17 0.68 -19.18
CA MET A 278 4.81 1.15 -19.44
C MET A 278 4.27 0.67 -20.79
N ILE A 279 5.05 0.78 -21.87
CA ILE A 279 4.64 0.30 -23.21
C ILE A 279 4.39 -1.21 -23.18
N VAL A 280 5.32 -1.97 -22.60
CA VAL A 280 5.19 -3.43 -22.51
C VAL A 280 3.97 -3.82 -21.69
N TRP A 281 3.79 -3.19 -20.53
CA TRP A 281 2.62 -3.40 -19.68
C TRP A 281 1.32 -3.11 -20.43
N MET A 282 1.18 -1.94 -21.06
CA MET A 282 -0.04 -1.57 -21.79
C MET A 282 -0.36 -2.53 -22.93
N VAL A 283 0.62 -2.85 -23.78
CA VAL A 283 0.41 -3.78 -24.90
C VAL A 283 0.02 -5.15 -24.38
N ALA A 284 0.69 -5.62 -23.32
CA ALA A 284 0.37 -6.88 -22.68
C ALA A 284 -1.03 -6.89 -22.06
N THR A 285 -1.46 -5.80 -21.42
CA THR A 285 -2.82 -5.67 -20.88
C THR A 285 -3.87 -5.59 -21.99
N TYR A 286 -3.62 -4.89 -23.10
CA TYR A 286 -4.59 -4.82 -24.20
C TYR A 286 -4.72 -6.15 -24.95
N GLY A 287 -3.67 -6.98 -25.01
CA GLY A 287 -3.74 -8.28 -25.71
C GLY A 287 -3.98 -9.50 -24.83
N GLY A 288 -3.46 -9.51 -23.62
CA GLY A 288 -3.58 -10.65 -22.72
C GLY A 288 -4.79 -10.57 -21.78
N ASP A 289 -5.28 -9.38 -21.45
CA ASP A 289 -6.31 -9.22 -20.43
C ASP A 289 -7.74 -9.30 -21.01
N GLN A 290 -8.53 -10.20 -20.44
CA GLN A 290 -9.94 -10.37 -20.82
C GLN A 290 -10.74 -9.06 -20.72
N VAL A 291 -10.48 -8.21 -19.73
CA VAL A 291 -11.22 -6.96 -19.50
C VAL A 291 -11.10 -6.02 -20.70
N SER A 292 -9.93 -6.00 -21.34
CA SER A 292 -9.64 -5.22 -22.55
C SER A 292 -10.22 -5.90 -23.79
N VAL A 293 -9.94 -7.19 -23.97
CA VAL A 293 -10.36 -7.95 -25.15
C VAL A 293 -11.89 -7.99 -25.26
N GLN A 294 -12.58 -8.20 -24.14
CA GLN A 294 -14.04 -8.22 -24.08
C GLN A 294 -14.67 -6.89 -24.53
N ARG A 295 -14.06 -5.76 -24.18
CA ARG A 295 -14.48 -4.42 -24.64
C ARG A 295 -14.26 -4.23 -26.13
N PHE A 296 -13.16 -4.75 -26.69
CA PHE A 296 -13.00 -4.77 -28.14
C PHE A 296 -14.08 -5.64 -28.82
N MET A 297 -14.40 -6.80 -28.26
CA MET A 297 -15.46 -7.70 -28.77
C MET A 297 -16.87 -7.09 -28.67
N ALA A 298 -17.10 -6.17 -27.74
CA ALA A 298 -18.34 -5.42 -27.63
C ALA A 298 -18.57 -4.38 -28.74
N THR A 299 -17.54 -4.09 -29.55
CA THR A 299 -17.65 -3.18 -30.70
C THR A 299 -18.03 -3.88 -32.00
N LYS A 300 -18.68 -3.15 -32.91
CA LYS A 300 -19.24 -3.70 -34.15
C LYS A 300 -18.21 -4.24 -35.15
N ASP A 301 -17.02 -3.67 -35.22
CA ASP A 301 -16.01 -3.97 -36.23
C ASP A 301 -14.61 -3.47 -35.81
N LEU A 302 -13.59 -3.84 -36.58
CA LEU A 302 -12.20 -3.43 -36.34
C LEU A 302 -12.04 -1.90 -36.29
N LYS A 303 -12.76 -1.15 -37.12
CA LYS A 303 -12.67 0.32 -37.14
C LYS A 303 -13.20 0.91 -35.84
N ALA A 304 -14.30 0.37 -35.32
CA ALA A 304 -14.87 0.74 -34.04
C ALA A 304 -13.91 0.40 -32.88
N ALA A 305 -13.31 -0.79 -32.86
CA ALA A 305 -12.31 -1.16 -31.85
C ALA A 305 -11.08 -0.23 -31.87
N ARG A 306 -10.56 0.12 -33.06
CA ARG A 306 -9.47 1.09 -33.22
C ARG A 306 -9.85 2.48 -32.72
N LYS A 307 -11.09 2.91 -32.94
CA LYS A 307 -11.60 4.16 -32.39
C LYS A 307 -11.67 4.10 -30.86
N SER A 308 -12.13 2.99 -30.28
CA SER A 308 -12.20 2.82 -28.83
C SER A 308 -10.84 2.96 -28.15
N ILE A 309 -9.79 2.32 -28.69
CA ILE A 309 -8.45 2.47 -28.09
C ILE A 309 -7.89 3.88 -28.25
N GLY A 310 -8.17 4.56 -29.37
CA GLY A 310 -7.80 5.97 -29.56
C GLY A 310 -8.48 6.87 -28.51
N VAL A 311 -9.78 6.69 -28.29
CA VAL A 311 -10.54 7.43 -27.26
C VAL A 311 -9.97 7.16 -25.88
N ASN A 312 -9.71 5.90 -25.53
CA ASN A 312 -9.11 5.51 -24.26
C ASN A 312 -7.78 6.25 -23.99
N LEU A 313 -6.86 6.29 -24.98
CA LEU A 313 -5.56 6.93 -24.81
C LEU A 313 -5.67 8.46 -24.74
N ILE A 314 -6.60 9.07 -25.49
CA ILE A 314 -6.86 10.52 -25.43
C ILE A 314 -7.44 10.90 -24.06
N VAL A 315 -8.46 10.19 -23.59
CA VAL A 315 -9.05 10.42 -22.26
C VAL A 315 -8.01 10.20 -21.18
N GLY A 316 -7.20 9.14 -21.29
CA GLY A 316 -6.07 8.87 -20.40
C GLY A 316 -5.10 10.04 -20.32
N THR A 317 -4.71 10.60 -21.47
CA THR A 317 -3.82 11.76 -21.54
C THR A 317 -4.42 12.97 -20.82
N ILE A 318 -5.69 13.30 -21.10
CA ILE A 318 -6.38 14.44 -20.51
C ILE A 318 -6.46 14.31 -18.99
N VAL A 319 -6.88 13.15 -18.48
CA VAL A 319 -7.04 12.92 -17.04
C VAL A 319 -5.68 12.87 -16.35
N SER A 320 -4.67 12.19 -16.91
CA SER A 320 -3.33 12.14 -16.32
C SER A 320 -2.68 13.52 -16.22
N LEU A 321 -2.82 14.38 -17.25
CA LEU A 321 -2.34 15.76 -17.18
C LEU A 321 -3.12 16.60 -16.16
N THR A 322 -4.41 16.34 -16.00
CA THR A 322 -5.23 17.03 -14.99
C THR A 322 -4.81 16.62 -13.58
N LEU A 323 -4.52 15.33 -13.34
CA LEU A 323 -4.02 14.85 -12.04
C LEU A 323 -2.60 15.36 -11.74
N LEU A 324 -1.74 15.48 -12.75
CA LEU A 324 -0.45 16.16 -12.62
C LEU A 324 -0.64 17.61 -12.15
N LEU A 325 -1.53 18.36 -12.80
CA LEU A 325 -1.84 19.74 -12.42
C LEU A 325 -2.44 19.83 -11.01
N ALA A 326 -3.28 18.87 -10.61
CA ALA A 326 -3.76 18.79 -9.23
C ALA A 326 -2.61 18.60 -8.23
N GLY A 327 -1.64 17.73 -8.55
CA GLY A 327 -0.44 17.57 -7.72
C GLY A 327 0.40 18.84 -7.63
N PHE A 328 0.61 19.55 -8.75
CA PHE A 328 1.29 20.87 -8.73
C PHE A 328 0.52 21.92 -7.95
N ALA A 329 -0.80 21.95 -8.07
CA ALA A 329 -1.64 22.85 -7.28
C ALA A 329 -1.45 22.59 -5.79
N LEU A 330 -1.52 21.33 -5.36
CA LEU A 330 -1.31 20.96 -3.96
C LEU A 330 0.11 21.25 -3.47
N LEU A 331 1.13 21.00 -4.29
CA LEU A 331 2.52 21.36 -3.97
C LEU A 331 2.62 22.86 -3.68
N GLY A 332 2.21 23.71 -4.62
CA GLY A 332 2.27 25.16 -4.43
C GLY A 332 1.39 25.67 -3.28
N PHE A 333 0.27 25.00 -3.00
CA PHE A 333 -0.59 25.33 -1.85
C PHE A 333 0.11 25.05 -0.52
N TYR A 334 0.72 23.88 -0.35
CA TYR A 334 1.40 23.51 0.90
C TYR A 334 2.77 24.17 1.05
N ASP A 335 3.45 24.53 -0.05
CA ASP A 335 4.65 25.39 0.02
C ASP A 335 4.29 26.78 0.57
N ALA A 336 3.13 27.32 0.17
CA ALA A 336 2.64 28.61 0.65
C ALA A 336 2.04 28.53 2.07
N ASN A 337 1.53 27.37 2.47
CA ASN A 337 0.88 27.14 3.77
C ASN A 337 1.43 25.88 4.47
N PRO A 338 2.71 25.85 4.91
CA PRO A 338 3.32 24.64 5.45
C PRO A 338 2.62 24.10 6.71
N ASN A 339 2.04 24.98 7.52
CA ASN A 339 1.35 24.63 8.75
C ASN A 339 0.05 23.82 8.52
N ASP A 340 -0.55 23.91 7.34
CA ASP A 340 -1.82 23.24 7.01
C ASP A 340 -1.63 21.74 6.67
N LEU A 341 -0.39 21.33 6.38
CA LEU A 341 -0.07 19.92 6.09
C LEU A 341 -0.13 19.06 7.37
N GLY A 342 0.11 19.68 8.54
CA GLY A 342 0.20 19.02 9.84
C GLY A 342 1.47 18.19 10.04
N ASP A 343 1.83 17.91 11.30
CA ASP A 343 3.14 17.35 11.67
C ASP A 343 3.39 15.89 11.21
N LYS A 344 2.35 15.21 10.70
CA LYS A 344 2.40 13.77 10.34
C LYS A 344 2.61 13.51 8.86
N LEU A 345 2.52 14.54 8.02
CA LEU A 345 2.63 14.42 6.57
C LEU A 345 3.82 15.23 6.07
N SER A 346 4.57 14.65 5.14
CA SER A 346 5.66 15.34 4.47
C SER A 346 5.49 15.22 2.96
N LEU A 347 5.92 16.26 2.22
CA LEU A 347 5.85 16.34 0.76
C LEU A 347 6.55 15.16 0.06
N LYS A 348 7.53 14.53 0.74
CA LYS A 348 8.37 13.46 0.18
C LYS A 348 8.03 12.06 0.71
N GLY A 349 7.74 11.92 2.01
CA GLY A 349 7.61 10.61 2.68
C GLY A 349 6.24 9.95 2.51
N ASN A 350 5.17 10.75 2.47
CA ASN A 350 3.78 10.28 2.41
C ASN A 350 2.98 11.04 1.34
N ALA A 351 3.61 11.35 0.21
CA ALA A 351 3.03 12.21 -0.82
C ALA A 351 1.68 11.71 -1.37
N ASP A 352 1.48 10.40 -1.39
CA ASP A 352 0.23 9.73 -1.78
C ASP A 352 -0.92 9.93 -0.78
N LYS A 353 -0.63 10.32 0.46
CA LYS A 353 -1.63 10.67 1.50
C LYS A 353 -2.02 12.15 1.49
N ILE A 354 -1.23 13.01 0.83
CA ILE A 354 -1.48 14.47 0.78
C ILE A 354 -2.78 14.78 0.07
N PHE A 355 -3.08 14.06 -1.02
CA PHE A 355 -4.31 14.31 -1.76
C PHE A 355 -5.57 13.93 -0.95
N PRO A 356 -5.65 12.73 -0.32
CA PRO A 356 -6.70 12.44 0.67
C PRO A 356 -6.78 13.44 1.82
N HIS A 357 -5.64 13.89 2.36
CA HIS A 357 -5.59 14.88 3.44
C HIS A 357 -6.22 16.21 3.01
N PHE A 358 -5.82 16.75 1.86
CA PHE A 358 -6.40 18.00 1.34
C PHE A 358 -7.90 17.88 1.09
N ILE A 359 -8.39 16.70 0.67
CA ILE A 359 -9.83 16.48 0.52
C ILE A 359 -10.54 16.57 1.87
N ALA A 360 -9.92 16.06 2.94
CA ALA A 360 -10.48 16.08 4.28
C ALA A 360 -10.50 17.49 4.90
N THR A 361 -9.45 18.29 4.68
CA THR A 361 -9.22 19.54 5.42
C THR A 361 -9.36 20.81 4.60
N GLY A 362 -9.10 20.74 3.29
CA GLY A 362 -8.97 21.92 2.41
C GLY A 362 -10.16 22.19 1.49
N LEU A 363 -11.15 21.29 1.44
CA LEU A 363 -12.32 21.42 0.55
C LEU A 363 -13.59 21.81 1.32
N PRO A 364 -14.44 22.69 0.76
CA PRO A 364 -15.70 23.04 1.36
C PRO A 364 -16.71 21.89 1.26
N PRO A 365 -17.75 21.89 2.12
CA PRO A 365 -18.87 20.95 2.01
C PRO A 365 -19.44 20.89 0.59
N ILE A 366 -20.02 19.75 0.22
CA ILE A 366 -20.48 19.38 -1.12
C ILE A 366 -19.32 19.07 -2.08
N VAL A 367 -18.30 19.92 -2.15
CA VAL A 367 -17.11 19.66 -3.00
C VAL A 367 -16.36 18.46 -2.45
N THR A 368 -16.17 18.37 -1.13
CA THR A 368 -15.62 17.19 -0.46
C THR A 368 -16.41 15.94 -0.80
N GLY A 369 -17.74 15.96 -0.64
CA GLY A 369 -18.61 14.83 -1.01
C GLY A 369 -18.51 14.41 -2.48
N LEU A 370 -18.38 15.36 -3.42
CA LEU A 370 -18.19 15.08 -4.85
C LEU A 370 -16.84 14.41 -5.13
N VAL A 371 -15.76 14.87 -4.50
CA VAL A 371 -14.42 14.27 -4.67
C VAL A 371 -14.34 12.89 -4.02
N VAL A 372 -14.99 12.69 -2.87
CA VAL A 372 -15.12 11.36 -2.25
C VAL A 372 -15.90 10.42 -3.17
N ALA A 373 -17.00 10.88 -3.78
CA ALA A 373 -17.74 10.10 -4.75
C ALA A 373 -16.89 9.76 -5.99
N ALA A 374 -16.01 10.66 -6.44
CA ALA A 374 -15.03 10.41 -7.49
C ALA A 374 -13.99 9.32 -7.14
N ILE A 375 -13.47 9.30 -5.90
CA ILE A 375 -12.56 8.24 -5.43
C ILE A 375 -13.26 6.88 -5.44
N CYS A 376 -14.50 6.85 -4.92
CA CYS A 376 -15.35 5.67 -4.96
C CYS A 376 -15.66 5.22 -6.39
N ALA A 377 -15.89 6.15 -7.31
CA ALA A 377 -16.11 5.90 -8.74
C ALA A 377 -14.92 5.22 -9.41
N ALA A 378 -13.69 5.70 -9.15
CA ALA A 378 -12.47 5.07 -9.66
C ALA A 378 -12.27 3.64 -9.13
N ALA A 379 -12.69 3.37 -7.89
CA ALA A 379 -12.56 2.02 -7.32
C ALA A 379 -13.56 1.07 -7.99
N MET A 380 -14.79 1.55 -8.12
CA MET A 380 -15.93 0.77 -8.60
C MET A 380 -15.80 0.34 -10.06
N SER A 381 -15.29 1.19 -10.97
CA SER A 381 -15.09 0.91 -12.41
C SER A 381 -14.05 -0.20 -12.71
N SER A 382 -13.17 -0.47 -11.75
CA SER A 382 -12.21 -1.57 -11.84
C SER A 382 -12.81 -2.88 -11.33
N ILE A 383 -13.58 -2.80 -10.23
CA ILE A 383 -14.20 -3.95 -9.58
C ILE A 383 -15.31 -4.53 -10.48
N ASP A 384 -16.17 -3.68 -11.02
CA ASP A 384 -17.32 -4.12 -11.82
C ASP A 384 -16.89 -4.90 -13.08
N SER A 385 -15.87 -4.38 -13.74
CA SER A 385 -15.27 -4.89 -14.95
C SER A 385 -14.52 -6.19 -14.70
N GLY A 386 -13.73 -6.25 -13.62
CA GLY A 386 -13.03 -7.46 -13.22
C GLY A 386 -13.99 -8.58 -12.85
N ILE A 387 -15.06 -8.30 -12.08
CA ILE A 387 -16.10 -9.28 -11.75
C ILE A 387 -16.78 -9.79 -13.03
N ASN A 388 -17.17 -8.90 -13.95
CA ASN A 388 -17.81 -9.29 -15.20
C ASN A 388 -16.90 -10.20 -16.05
N SER A 389 -15.63 -9.83 -16.21
CA SER A 389 -14.66 -10.58 -17.02
C SER A 389 -14.25 -11.92 -16.39
N ILE A 390 -14.05 -11.99 -15.07
CA ILE A 390 -13.79 -13.27 -14.38
C ILE A 390 -15.00 -14.19 -14.53
N THR A 391 -16.22 -13.65 -14.38
CA THR A 391 -17.45 -14.42 -14.58
C THR A 391 -17.52 -15.00 -15.99
N ALA A 392 -17.19 -14.20 -17.02
CA ALA A 392 -17.17 -14.66 -18.40
C ALA A 392 -16.15 -15.78 -18.64
N VAL A 393 -14.95 -15.66 -18.07
CA VAL A 393 -13.84 -16.63 -18.22
C VAL A 393 -14.16 -17.94 -17.51
N VAL A 394 -14.58 -17.90 -16.24
CA VAL A 394 -14.93 -19.11 -15.48
C VAL A 394 -16.07 -19.86 -16.18
N LEU A 395 -17.09 -19.15 -16.65
CA LEU A 395 -18.24 -19.77 -17.31
C LEU A 395 -17.88 -20.34 -18.68
N SER A 396 -16.99 -19.69 -19.43
CA SER A 396 -16.65 -20.13 -20.81
C SER A 396 -15.54 -21.18 -20.82
N ASP A 397 -14.56 -21.10 -19.92
CA ASP A 397 -13.33 -21.89 -19.97
C ASP A 397 -13.29 -23.04 -18.96
N PHE A 398 -13.91 -22.87 -17.79
CA PHE A 398 -13.81 -23.82 -16.68
C PHE A 398 -15.11 -24.58 -16.40
N SER A 399 -16.26 -24.06 -16.82
CA SER A 399 -17.54 -24.74 -16.60
C SER A 399 -17.82 -25.77 -17.70
N SER A 400 -18.19 -26.99 -17.30
CA SER A 400 -18.67 -28.00 -18.24
C SER A 400 -20.18 -27.85 -18.43
N THR A 401 -20.62 -27.76 -19.69
CA THR A 401 -22.05 -27.90 -20.02
C THR A 401 -22.44 -29.35 -19.84
N THR A 402 -22.93 -29.70 -18.64
CA THR A 402 -23.61 -30.96 -18.38
C THR A 402 -25.06 -30.81 -18.83
N ARG A 403 -25.30 -31.16 -20.08
CA ARG A 403 -26.64 -31.26 -20.66
C ARG A 403 -27.29 -32.51 -20.10
N THR A 404 -28.32 -32.33 -19.28
CA THR A 404 -29.20 -33.47 -18.95
C THR A 404 -30.10 -33.71 -20.16
N GLY A 405 -30.31 -34.96 -20.56
CA GLY A 405 -30.94 -35.32 -21.84
C GLY A 405 -32.39 -34.85 -22.08
N LYS A 406 -32.95 -34.02 -21.20
CA LYS A 406 -34.31 -33.45 -21.26
C LYS A 406 -34.35 -31.90 -21.27
N GLU A 407 -33.21 -31.20 -21.15
CA GLU A 407 -33.19 -29.72 -21.13
C GLU A 407 -33.34 -29.12 -22.54
N THR A 408 -34.18 -28.08 -22.69
CA THR A 408 -34.26 -27.26 -23.91
C THR A 408 -33.11 -26.24 -23.95
N ASP A 409 -32.80 -25.69 -25.14
CA ASP A 409 -31.76 -24.66 -25.27
C ASP A 409 -32.10 -23.39 -24.46
N GLU A 410 -33.39 -23.09 -24.27
CA GLU A 410 -33.84 -21.99 -23.41
C GLU A 410 -33.58 -22.25 -21.92
N ASP A 411 -33.79 -23.49 -21.46
CA ASP A 411 -33.51 -23.89 -20.08
C ASP A 411 -32.02 -23.82 -19.78
N GLU A 412 -31.19 -24.27 -20.73
CA GLU A 412 -29.74 -24.17 -20.64
C GLU A 412 -29.28 -22.71 -20.51
N GLU A 413 -29.81 -21.81 -21.34
CA GLU A 413 -29.44 -20.40 -21.33
C GLU A 413 -29.88 -19.70 -20.03
N ARG A 414 -31.10 -19.99 -19.53
CA ARG A 414 -31.56 -19.49 -18.22
C ARG A 414 -30.67 -19.98 -17.09
N ARG A 415 -30.27 -21.24 -17.11
CA ARG A 415 -29.37 -21.83 -16.11
C ARG A 415 -27.99 -21.19 -16.17
N ARG A 416 -27.46 -20.97 -17.38
CA ARG A 416 -26.15 -20.33 -17.62
C ARG A 416 -26.16 -18.87 -17.17
N PHE A 417 -27.22 -18.12 -17.47
CA PHE A 417 -27.41 -16.75 -16.99
C PHE A 417 -27.52 -16.67 -15.46
N ARG A 418 -28.29 -17.58 -14.83
CA ARG A 418 -28.38 -17.67 -13.36
C ARG A 418 -27.03 -17.96 -12.72
N ARG A 419 -26.25 -18.88 -13.31
CA ARG A 419 -24.87 -19.19 -12.86
C ARG A 419 -23.97 -17.97 -12.96
N ALA A 420 -24.04 -17.21 -14.05
CA ALA A 420 -23.26 -15.98 -14.22
C ALA A 420 -23.52 -14.99 -13.07
N ARG A 421 -24.78 -14.76 -12.70
CA ARG A 421 -25.13 -13.85 -11.60
C ARG A 421 -24.65 -14.34 -10.23
N ILE A 422 -24.83 -15.63 -9.93
CA ILE A 422 -24.35 -16.23 -8.67
C ILE A 422 -22.82 -16.11 -8.59
N LEU A 423 -22.15 -16.42 -9.69
CA LEU A 423 -20.69 -16.38 -9.74
C LEU A 423 -20.17 -14.94 -9.58
N ALA A 424 -20.82 -13.94 -10.17
CA ALA A 424 -20.47 -12.54 -9.98
C ALA A 424 -20.52 -12.13 -8.49
N VAL A 425 -21.54 -12.58 -7.75
CA VAL A 425 -21.66 -12.34 -6.31
C VAL A 425 -20.56 -13.07 -5.52
N LEU A 426 -20.28 -14.33 -5.86
CA LEU A 426 -19.22 -15.11 -5.18
C LEU A 426 -17.84 -14.51 -5.41
N ILE A 427 -17.52 -14.10 -6.64
CA ILE A 427 -16.26 -13.41 -6.96
C ILE A 427 -16.17 -12.12 -6.15
N GLY A 428 -17.26 -11.34 -6.08
CA GLY A 428 -17.36 -10.15 -5.25
C GLY A 428 -17.05 -10.40 -3.77
N ALA A 429 -17.65 -11.44 -3.19
CA ALA A 429 -17.41 -11.84 -1.81
C ALA A 429 -15.94 -12.25 -1.57
N ILE A 430 -15.32 -12.95 -2.51
CA ILE A 430 -13.89 -13.31 -2.44
C ILE A 430 -13.00 -12.06 -2.45
N ILE A 431 -13.29 -11.08 -3.31
CA ILE A 431 -12.53 -9.81 -3.38
C ILE A 431 -12.63 -9.07 -2.04
N ILE A 432 -13.84 -8.92 -1.50
CA ILE A 432 -14.07 -8.26 -0.21
C ILE A 432 -13.29 -8.99 0.90
N ALA A 433 -13.43 -10.31 1.01
CA ALA A 433 -12.73 -11.08 2.04
C ALA A 433 -11.21 -10.97 1.92
N THR A 434 -10.66 -11.18 0.73
CA THR A 434 -9.21 -11.15 0.50
C THR A 434 -8.61 -9.74 0.55
N SER A 435 -9.39 -8.68 0.37
CA SER A 435 -8.87 -7.31 0.52
C SER A 435 -8.50 -6.97 1.96
N THR A 436 -9.19 -7.52 2.96
CA THR A 436 -8.83 -7.36 4.38
C THR A 436 -7.47 -7.98 4.75
N LEU A 437 -6.93 -8.82 3.86
CA LEU A 437 -5.63 -9.46 3.99
C LEU A 437 -4.49 -8.61 3.42
N VAL A 438 -4.79 -7.55 2.67
CA VAL A 438 -3.79 -6.71 2.00
C VAL A 438 -3.00 -5.88 2.99
N LYS A 439 -3.57 -5.49 4.13
CA LYS A 439 -2.86 -4.78 5.20
C LYS A 439 -1.62 -5.49 5.74
N PHE A 440 -1.51 -6.81 5.53
CA PHE A 440 -0.36 -7.62 5.95
C PHE A 440 0.74 -7.71 4.89
N VAL A 441 0.60 -7.01 3.76
CA VAL A 441 1.56 -6.96 2.65
C VAL A 441 2.52 -5.79 2.91
N PRO A 442 3.81 -6.04 3.18
CA PRO A 442 4.80 -4.99 3.39
C PRO A 442 5.15 -4.28 2.08
N GLY A 443 5.41 -2.98 2.17
CA GLY A 443 5.82 -2.12 1.05
C GLY A 443 4.87 -0.94 0.84
N ASN A 444 5.33 0.08 0.11
CA ASN A 444 4.46 1.21 -0.25
C ASN A 444 3.49 0.84 -1.40
N ILE A 445 2.43 1.63 -1.53
CA ILE A 445 1.34 1.44 -2.51
C ILE A 445 1.90 1.22 -3.92
N LEU A 446 2.85 2.06 -4.33
CA LEU A 446 3.43 2.02 -5.67
C LEU A 446 4.22 0.74 -5.93
N ALA A 447 5.04 0.29 -4.98
CA ALA A 447 5.84 -0.92 -5.11
C ALA A 447 4.97 -2.18 -5.15
N ILE A 448 3.99 -2.28 -4.25
CA ILE A 448 3.03 -3.39 -4.23
C ILE A 448 2.29 -3.44 -5.57
N THR A 449 1.78 -2.30 -6.02
CA THR A 449 1.06 -2.17 -7.29
C THR A 449 1.91 -2.58 -8.48
N ASN A 450 3.11 -2.02 -8.63
CA ASN A 450 3.98 -2.31 -9.77
C ASN A 450 4.41 -3.77 -9.82
N LYS A 451 4.72 -4.38 -8.66
CA LYS A 451 5.04 -5.81 -8.59
C LYS A 451 3.84 -6.65 -9.01
N THR A 452 2.62 -6.33 -8.58
CA THR A 452 1.41 -7.06 -8.99
C THR A 452 1.13 -6.94 -10.49
N VAL A 453 1.11 -5.72 -11.03
CA VAL A 453 0.69 -5.49 -12.43
C VAL A 453 1.73 -5.91 -13.47
N ASN A 454 2.99 -6.08 -13.09
CA ASN A 454 4.03 -6.54 -14.02
C ASN A 454 4.34 -8.04 -13.91
N LEU A 455 3.72 -8.77 -12.97
CA LEU A 455 4.04 -10.18 -12.71
C LEU A 455 3.42 -11.16 -13.69
N LEU A 456 2.16 -10.99 -14.09
CA LEU A 456 1.47 -11.92 -14.99
C LEU A 456 1.12 -11.38 -16.38
N PRO A 457 0.74 -10.10 -16.57
CA PRO A 457 0.33 -9.61 -17.89
C PRO A 457 1.31 -9.91 -19.03
N PRO A 458 2.64 -9.69 -18.89
CA PRO A 458 3.58 -10.00 -19.96
C PRO A 458 3.54 -11.48 -20.38
N HIS A 459 3.32 -12.38 -19.44
CA HIS A 459 3.31 -13.82 -19.70
C HIS A 459 2.01 -14.29 -20.32
N ILE A 460 0.87 -13.78 -19.84
CA ILE A 460 -0.44 -14.02 -20.47
C ILE A 460 -0.39 -13.55 -21.92
N PHE A 461 0.13 -12.34 -22.16
CA PHE A 461 0.30 -11.79 -23.49
C PHE A 461 1.21 -12.64 -24.38
N ALA A 462 2.34 -13.14 -23.86
CA ALA A 462 3.21 -14.02 -24.61
C ALA A 462 2.49 -15.30 -25.10
N LEU A 463 1.55 -15.86 -24.33
CA LEU A 463 0.72 -17.00 -24.79
C LEU A 463 -0.03 -16.64 -26.08
N PHE A 464 -0.61 -15.44 -26.15
CA PHE A 464 -1.29 -14.96 -27.36
C PHE A 464 -0.33 -14.67 -28.51
N VAL A 465 0.86 -14.13 -28.22
CA VAL A 465 1.89 -13.94 -29.25
C VAL A 465 2.23 -15.27 -29.92
N PHE A 466 2.43 -16.34 -29.14
CA PHE A 466 2.66 -17.67 -29.66
C PHE A 466 1.46 -18.23 -30.41
N ALA A 467 0.26 -18.10 -29.85
CA ALA A 467 -0.95 -18.64 -30.46
C ALA A 467 -1.29 -17.98 -31.80
N LEU A 468 -1.01 -16.68 -31.95
CA LEU A 468 -1.53 -15.89 -33.08
C LEU A 468 -0.47 -15.54 -34.13
N PHE A 469 0.80 -15.42 -33.74
CA PHE A 469 1.85 -14.91 -34.63
C PHE A 469 3.03 -15.85 -34.84
N VAL A 470 3.24 -16.86 -33.98
CA VAL A 470 4.36 -17.79 -34.12
C VAL A 470 3.94 -19.04 -34.88
N ARG A 471 4.49 -19.23 -36.07
CA ARG A 471 4.25 -20.43 -36.88
C ARG A 471 4.82 -21.68 -36.21
N ASN A 472 4.04 -22.77 -36.22
CA ASN A 472 4.40 -24.08 -35.65
C ASN A 472 4.72 -24.04 -34.13
N ALA A 473 4.11 -23.11 -33.38
CA ALA A 473 4.23 -23.09 -31.94
C ALA A 473 3.68 -24.39 -31.32
N ARG A 474 4.39 -24.95 -30.33
CA ARG A 474 3.99 -26.16 -29.61
C ARG A 474 3.61 -25.81 -28.19
N GLN A 475 2.48 -26.34 -27.71
CA GLN A 475 1.95 -26.14 -26.37
C GLN A 475 3.01 -26.23 -25.26
N GLN A 476 3.83 -27.29 -25.28
CA GLN A 476 4.83 -27.53 -24.24
C GLN A 476 5.98 -26.51 -24.26
N GLY A 477 6.42 -26.08 -25.46
CA GLY A 477 7.44 -25.06 -25.60
C GLY A 477 6.96 -23.70 -25.08
N VAL A 478 5.71 -23.36 -25.37
CA VAL A 478 5.06 -22.15 -24.84
C VAL A 478 4.96 -22.18 -23.31
N TRP A 479 4.65 -23.32 -22.71
CA TRP A 479 4.63 -23.46 -21.25
C TRP A 479 6.00 -23.26 -20.60
N LEU A 480 7.07 -23.76 -21.22
CA LEU A 480 8.44 -23.53 -20.74
C LEU A 480 8.83 -22.06 -20.84
N GLY A 481 8.46 -21.38 -21.93
CA GLY A 481 8.61 -19.93 -22.04
C GLY A 481 7.87 -19.19 -20.94
N CYS A 482 6.61 -19.55 -20.69
CA CYS A 482 5.79 -18.99 -19.62
C CYS A 482 6.43 -19.17 -18.24
N ALA A 483 6.95 -20.37 -17.95
CA ALA A 483 7.64 -20.66 -16.69
C ALA A 483 8.93 -19.84 -16.53
N ALA A 484 9.79 -19.81 -17.56
CA ALA A 484 11.03 -19.04 -17.52
C ALA A 484 10.76 -17.53 -17.34
N GLY A 485 9.77 -16.99 -18.07
CA GLY A 485 9.33 -15.61 -17.91
C GLY A 485 8.87 -15.32 -16.48
N THR A 486 7.97 -16.15 -15.95
CA THR A 486 7.42 -15.99 -14.59
C THR A 486 8.51 -16.05 -13.53
N ILE A 487 9.47 -16.97 -13.66
CA ILE A 487 10.62 -17.06 -12.76
C ILE A 487 11.43 -15.77 -12.83
N VAL A 488 11.75 -15.27 -14.02
CA VAL A 488 12.52 -14.01 -14.16
C VAL A 488 11.75 -12.81 -13.60
N ALA A 489 10.44 -12.74 -13.80
CA ALA A 489 9.61 -11.69 -13.19
C ALA A 489 9.69 -11.75 -11.66
N VAL A 490 9.60 -12.94 -11.06
CA VAL A 490 9.76 -13.14 -9.61
C VAL A 490 11.16 -12.75 -9.13
N LEU A 491 12.22 -13.19 -9.82
CA LEU A 491 13.59 -12.86 -9.44
C LEU A 491 13.86 -11.35 -9.47
N ILE A 492 13.27 -10.62 -10.42
CA ILE A 492 13.40 -9.16 -10.50
C ILE A 492 12.54 -8.49 -9.42
N GLY A 493 11.23 -8.77 -9.41
CA GLY A 493 10.27 -8.09 -8.54
C GLY A 493 10.47 -8.37 -7.04
N PHE A 494 11.11 -9.49 -6.70
CA PHE A 494 11.42 -9.87 -5.32
C PHE A 494 12.94 -10.03 -5.09
N SER A 495 13.74 -9.28 -5.85
CA SER A 495 15.20 -9.35 -5.75
C SER A 495 15.73 -9.04 -4.34
N GLY A 496 15.14 -8.11 -3.59
CA GLY A 496 15.54 -7.81 -2.21
C GLY A 496 15.33 -8.99 -1.26
N PRO A 497 14.11 -9.55 -1.15
CA PRO A 497 13.86 -10.76 -0.36
C PRO A 497 14.69 -11.98 -0.77
N ILE A 498 15.01 -12.13 -2.07
CA ILE A 498 15.68 -13.32 -2.63
C ILE A 498 17.20 -13.21 -2.56
N PHE A 499 17.77 -12.08 -2.96
CA PHE A 499 19.21 -11.86 -3.10
C PHE A 499 19.81 -10.98 -1.99
N GLY A 500 18.97 -10.43 -1.11
CA GLY A 500 19.35 -9.40 -0.14
C GLY A 500 19.05 -8.00 -0.67
N TYR A 501 18.67 -7.10 0.23
CA TYR A 501 18.52 -5.68 -0.09
C TYR A 501 19.89 -5.03 -0.25
N ARG A 502 19.99 -3.97 -1.07
CA ARG A 502 21.25 -3.26 -1.21
C ARG A 502 21.63 -2.54 0.08
N ALA A 503 22.92 -2.62 0.41
CA ALA A 503 23.48 -2.08 1.65
C ALA A 503 23.62 -0.54 1.64
N ASP A 504 23.52 0.11 0.48
CA ASP A 504 23.64 1.56 0.30
C ASP A 504 22.30 2.29 0.26
N THR A 505 21.23 1.64 -0.22
CA THR A 505 19.91 2.27 -0.42
C THR A 505 18.76 1.54 0.26
N GLY A 506 18.97 0.34 0.81
CA GLY A 506 17.90 -0.50 1.38
C GLY A 506 16.88 -0.99 0.35
N THR A 507 17.09 -0.74 -0.95
CA THR A 507 16.15 -1.09 -2.02
C THR A 507 16.41 -2.48 -2.61
N ASP A 508 15.44 -2.99 -3.36
CA ASP A 508 15.60 -4.15 -4.24
C ASP A 508 16.84 -3.96 -5.16
N PRO A 509 17.76 -4.96 -5.29
CA PRO A 509 18.92 -4.88 -6.18
C PRO A 509 18.60 -4.67 -7.64
N VAL A 510 17.40 -5.09 -8.07
CA VAL A 510 16.91 -4.89 -9.43
C VAL A 510 15.58 -4.13 -9.36
N SER A 511 15.51 -3.01 -10.06
CA SER A 511 14.31 -2.19 -10.12
C SER A 511 13.15 -2.94 -10.79
N PHE A 512 11.95 -2.76 -10.23
CA PHE A 512 10.70 -3.30 -10.74
C PHE A 512 10.39 -2.85 -12.18
N ILE A 513 10.97 -1.73 -12.67
CA ILE A 513 10.75 -1.25 -14.04
C ILE A 513 11.19 -2.27 -15.09
N TRP A 514 12.20 -3.09 -14.77
CA TRP A 514 12.72 -4.12 -15.67
C TRP A 514 11.92 -5.41 -15.66
N MET A 515 10.98 -5.55 -14.72
CA MET A 515 10.21 -6.77 -14.51
C MET A 515 9.43 -7.16 -15.78
N ALA A 516 8.62 -6.26 -16.34
CA ALA A 516 7.83 -6.57 -17.54
C ALA A 516 8.66 -6.74 -18.82
N PRO A 517 9.58 -5.82 -19.18
CA PRO A 517 10.35 -5.94 -20.43
C PRO A 517 11.25 -7.19 -20.46
N VAL A 518 12.03 -7.43 -19.40
CA VAL A 518 13.00 -8.53 -19.37
C VAL A 518 12.29 -9.87 -19.34
N SER A 519 11.26 -9.99 -18.50
CA SER A 519 10.53 -11.25 -18.36
C SER A 519 9.72 -11.61 -19.61
N LEU A 520 9.21 -10.62 -20.38
CA LEU A 520 8.59 -10.85 -21.68
C LEU A 520 9.60 -11.37 -22.70
N VAL A 521 10.77 -10.73 -22.79
CA VAL A 521 11.83 -11.15 -23.72
C VAL A 521 12.28 -12.57 -23.41
N VAL A 522 12.52 -12.90 -22.14
CA VAL A 522 12.89 -14.26 -21.72
C VAL A 522 11.78 -15.26 -22.06
N ASN A 523 10.51 -14.92 -21.80
CA ASN A 523 9.38 -15.79 -22.11
C ASN A 523 9.32 -16.13 -23.61
N LEU A 524 9.38 -15.11 -24.47
CA LEU A 524 9.34 -15.28 -25.92
C LEU A 524 10.58 -16.03 -26.44
N ALA A 525 11.78 -15.72 -25.95
CA ALA A 525 13.02 -16.35 -26.40
C ALA A 525 13.07 -17.85 -26.01
N VAL A 526 12.82 -18.16 -24.74
CA VAL A 526 12.81 -19.54 -24.24
C VAL A 526 11.69 -20.34 -24.89
N GLY A 527 10.48 -19.76 -25.00
CA GLY A 527 9.36 -20.44 -25.64
C GLY A 527 9.61 -20.73 -27.12
N TRP A 528 10.19 -19.80 -27.86
CA TRP A 528 10.52 -19.95 -29.27
C TRP A 528 11.58 -21.02 -29.51
N LEU A 529 12.61 -21.06 -28.64
CA LEU A 529 13.67 -22.05 -28.68
C LEU A 529 13.14 -23.45 -28.33
N ALA A 530 12.37 -23.55 -27.25
CA ALA A 530 11.75 -24.78 -26.78
C ALA A 530 10.81 -25.38 -27.83
N CYS A 531 10.02 -24.56 -28.53
CA CYS A 531 9.15 -25.03 -29.62
C CYS A 531 9.92 -25.71 -30.77
N ARG A 532 11.20 -25.37 -30.98
CA ARG A 532 12.04 -25.92 -32.05
C ARG A 532 12.90 -27.10 -31.59
N LEU A 533 13.47 -27.00 -30.40
CA LEU A 533 14.49 -27.94 -29.95
C LEU A 533 13.93 -29.11 -29.14
N LEU A 534 12.81 -28.92 -28.44
CA LEU A 534 12.36 -29.91 -27.46
C LEU A 534 11.37 -30.93 -28.06
N PRO A 535 11.57 -32.23 -27.78
CA PRO A 535 10.57 -33.25 -28.09
C PRO A 535 9.40 -33.22 -27.11
N ASN A 536 8.30 -33.91 -27.46
CA ASN A 536 7.11 -33.97 -26.62
C ASN A 536 7.32 -34.85 -25.37
N TRP A 537 7.87 -34.29 -24.29
CA TRP A 537 8.09 -35.03 -23.05
C TRP A 537 6.84 -35.09 -22.16
N ALA A 538 6.59 -36.24 -21.56
CA ALA A 538 5.37 -36.49 -20.78
C ALA A 538 5.28 -35.70 -19.47
N TRP A 539 6.41 -35.33 -18.85
CA TRP A 539 6.44 -34.58 -17.59
C TRP A 539 6.07 -33.10 -17.76
N LEU A 540 6.17 -32.56 -18.98
CA LEU A 540 5.89 -31.15 -19.29
C LEU A 540 4.42 -30.77 -19.01
N LYS A 541 3.51 -31.75 -18.84
CA LYS A 541 2.11 -31.54 -18.42
C LYS A 541 1.93 -30.89 -17.05
N TRP A 542 2.95 -30.92 -16.19
CA TRP A 542 2.90 -30.33 -14.85
C TRP A 542 3.33 -28.86 -14.82
N ILE A 543 3.90 -28.32 -15.91
CA ILE A 543 4.38 -26.93 -15.95
C ILE A 543 3.29 -25.92 -15.64
N PRO A 544 2.06 -26.00 -16.19
CA PRO A 544 1.00 -25.05 -15.85
C PRO A 544 0.74 -24.97 -14.33
N ALA A 545 0.72 -26.11 -13.65
CA ALA A 545 0.56 -26.16 -12.20
C ALA A 545 1.77 -25.53 -11.48
N ALA A 546 2.99 -25.82 -11.93
CA ALA A 546 4.21 -25.22 -11.37
C ALA A 546 4.24 -23.70 -11.54
N VAL A 547 3.84 -23.16 -12.70
CA VAL A 547 3.74 -21.71 -12.94
C VAL A 547 2.78 -21.06 -11.96
N MET A 548 1.60 -21.66 -11.78
CA MET A 548 0.61 -21.16 -10.82
C MET A 548 1.12 -21.24 -9.38
N SER A 549 1.79 -22.33 -9.00
CA SER A 549 2.38 -22.48 -7.66
C SER A 549 3.49 -21.48 -7.39
N VAL A 550 4.40 -21.23 -8.35
CA VAL A 550 5.46 -20.21 -8.22
C VAL A 550 4.86 -18.84 -8.00
N PHE A 551 3.80 -18.50 -8.73
CA PHE A 551 3.11 -17.23 -8.54
C PHE A 551 2.46 -17.12 -7.16
N VAL A 552 1.72 -18.15 -6.72
CA VAL A 552 1.08 -18.16 -5.39
C VAL A 552 2.14 -18.05 -4.30
N LEU A 553 3.25 -18.79 -4.43
CA LEU A 553 4.37 -18.70 -3.49
C LEU A 553 5.00 -17.31 -3.50
N ALA A 554 5.19 -16.68 -4.65
CA ALA A 554 5.70 -15.31 -4.75
C ALA A 554 4.77 -14.33 -4.00
N LEU A 555 3.44 -14.45 -4.15
CA LEU A 555 2.50 -13.66 -3.36
C LEU A 555 2.58 -13.95 -1.86
N LEU A 556 2.71 -15.22 -1.47
CA LEU A 556 2.86 -15.62 -0.07
C LEU A 556 4.18 -15.14 0.54
N THR A 557 5.25 -14.99 -0.23
CA THR A 557 6.51 -14.41 0.26
C THR A 557 6.39 -12.94 0.60
N ILE A 558 5.44 -12.23 -0.01
CA ILE A 558 5.05 -10.88 0.41
C ILE A 558 4.33 -10.96 1.76
N TRP A 559 3.53 -12.00 1.98
CA TRP A 559 2.76 -12.26 3.18
C TRP A 559 3.65 -12.80 4.33
N LYS A 560 4.62 -11.98 4.79
CA LYS A 560 5.25 -12.21 6.10
C LYS A 560 4.58 -11.30 7.12
N PRO A 561 3.60 -11.80 7.91
CA PRO A 561 3.13 -11.05 9.07
C PRO A 561 4.32 -10.75 9.98
N HIS A 562 4.33 -9.58 10.62
CA HIS A 562 5.25 -9.31 11.71
C HIS A 562 5.23 -10.52 12.66
N GLN A 563 6.40 -11.13 12.89
CA GLN A 563 6.47 -12.26 13.79
C GLN A 563 6.21 -11.74 15.20
N HIS A 564 5.20 -12.30 15.85
CA HIS A 564 4.88 -12.04 17.26
C HIS A 564 5.12 -13.33 18.04
N ILE A 565 5.62 -13.21 19.26
CA ILE A 565 5.70 -14.35 20.17
C ILE A 565 4.37 -14.52 20.91
N GLN A 566 4.02 -15.74 21.27
CA GLN A 566 2.96 -15.99 22.24
C GLN A 566 3.63 -16.26 23.59
N LEU A 567 3.36 -15.43 24.59
CA LEU A 567 3.75 -15.70 25.97
C LEU A 567 2.66 -16.56 26.61
N ASP A 568 3.06 -17.62 27.30
CA ASP A 568 2.14 -18.33 28.19
C ASP A 568 1.77 -17.45 29.40
N ASP A 569 0.63 -17.75 30.03
CA ASP A 569 0.11 -16.97 31.15
C ASP A 569 1.09 -16.86 32.32
N THR A 570 1.93 -17.88 32.55
CA THR A 570 2.91 -17.89 33.65
C THR A 570 4.04 -16.90 33.35
N THR A 571 4.58 -16.94 32.14
CA THR A 571 5.63 -16.03 31.68
C THR A 571 5.12 -14.60 31.60
N HIS A 572 3.89 -14.39 31.09
CA HIS A 572 3.26 -13.07 31.06
C HIS A 572 3.08 -12.50 32.46
N ALA A 573 2.50 -13.27 33.40
CA ALA A 573 2.34 -12.85 34.79
C ALA A 573 3.68 -12.54 35.47
N LYS A 574 4.74 -13.30 35.14
CA LYS A 574 6.08 -13.04 35.63
C LYS A 574 6.66 -11.72 35.11
N CYS A 575 6.46 -11.40 33.83
CA CYS A 575 6.87 -10.11 33.26
C CYS A 575 6.22 -8.95 34.04
N ILE A 576 4.90 -9.00 34.24
CA ILE A 576 4.17 -7.97 34.99
C ILE A 576 4.66 -7.87 36.44
N ARG A 577 4.96 -9.00 37.10
CA ARG A 577 5.49 -9.00 38.48
C ARG A 577 6.86 -8.32 38.57
N VAL A 578 7.78 -8.65 37.67
CA VAL A 578 9.12 -8.04 37.59
C VAL A 578 9.00 -6.53 37.39
N LEU A 579 8.10 -6.09 36.50
CA LEU A 579 7.92 -4.67 36.25
C LEU A 579 7.29 -3.95 37.46
N ARG A 580 6.35 -4.56 38.18
CA ARG A 580 5.83 -3.98 39.44
C ARG A 580 6.87 -3.89 40.55
N GLU A 581 7.78 -4.87 40.65
CA GLU A 581 8.92 -4.82 41.55
C GLU A 581 9.85 -3.66 41.18
N GLY A 582 10.17 -3.51 39.89
CA GLY A 582 10.99 -2.41 39.39
C GLY A 582 10.38 -1.03 39.62
N LEU A 583 9.08 -0.87 39.34
CA LEU A 583 8.37 0.40 39.52
C LEU A 583 8.43 0.91 40.97
N ARG A 584 8.50 -0.01 41.94
CA ARG A 584 8.54 0.30 43.39
C ARG A 584 9.94 0.23 43.98
N SER A 585 10.97 0.10 43.16
CA SER A 585 12.35 0.07 43.63
C SER A 585 12.84 1.46 44.03
N ASP A 586 13.90 1.51 44.83
CA ASP A 586 14.53 2.77 45.23
C ASP A 586 15.37 3.39 44.09
N GLU A 587 15.54 2.69 42.97
CA GLU A 587 16.32 3.12 41.82
C GLU A 587 15.44 3.84 40.78
N PHE A 588 15.71 5.14 40.57
CA PHE A 588 14.88 6.00 39.73
C PHE A 588 14.75 5.51 38.26
N TRP A 589 15.86 5.26 37.57
CA TRP A 589 15.83 4.88 36.15
C TRP A 589 15.23 3.49 35.88
N PRO A 590 15.57 2.44 36.65
CA PRO A 590 14.86 1.17 36.60
C PRO A 590 13.35 1.31 36.85
N ALA A 591 12.91 2.17 37.77
CA ALA A 591 11.49 2.44 37.97
C ALA A 591 10.82 3.06 36.72
N MET A 592 11.50 3.96 36.00
CA MET A 592 11.00 4.50 34.72
C MET A 592 10.94 3.44 33.62
N HIS A 593 11.94 2.55 33.51
CA HIS A 593 11.92 1.45 32.54
C HIS A 593 10.79 0.44 32.85
N ALA A 594 10.53 0.21 34.14
CA ALA A 594 9.40 -0.60 34.59
C ALA A 594 8.04 0.03 34.26
N ALA A 595 7.91 1.36 34.42
CA ALA A 595 6.72 2.11 34.02
C ALA A 595 6.45 1.99 32.51
N GLU A 596 7.50 2.09 31.67
CA GLU A 596 7.42 1.87 30.22
C GLU A 596 6.89 0.45 29.92
N GLY A 597 7.50 -0.56 30.53
CA GLY A 597 7.12 -1.96 30.34
C GLY A 597 5.68 -2.27 30.78
N LEU A 598 5.22 -1.71 31.91
CA LEU A 598 3.84 -1.87 32.39
C LEU A 598 2.84 -1.23 31.43
N THR A 599 3.18 -0.06 30.90
CA THR A 599 2.36 0.64 29.90
C THR A 599 2.24 -0.20 28.61
N ILE A 600 3.35 -0.76 28.12
CA ILE A 600 3.35 -1.69 26.97
C ILE A 600 2.46 -2.90 27.26
N GLY A 601 2.50 -3.42 28.49
CA GLY A 601 1.67 -4.53 28.99
C GLY A 601 0.20 -4.19 29.25
N GLY A 602 -0.26 -2.96 28.96
CA GLY A 602 -1.66 -2.55 29.13
C GLY A 602 -2.02 -2.05 30.53
N HIS A 603 -1.03 -1.76 31.38
CA HIS A 603 -1.20 -1.29 32.75
C HIS A 603 -0.94 0.22 32.92
N GLY A 604 -1.17 1.03 31.87
CA GLY A 604 -0.91 2.47 31.91
C GLY A 604 -1.66 3.24 33.00
N ALA A 605 -2.87 2.82 33.37
CA ALA A 605 -3.63 3.45 34.46
C ALA A 605 -2.92 3.28 35.83
N GLU A 606 -2.35 2.11 36.11
CA GLU A 606 -1.57 1.82 37.33
C GLU A 606 -0.28 2.66 37.36
N VAL A 607 0.39 2.77 36.21
CA VAL A 607 1.59 3.62 36.06
C VAL A 607 1.26 5.07 36.34
N ARG A 608 0.15 5.58 35.78
CA ARG A 608 -0.27 6.97 35.96
C ARG A 608 -0.54 7.32 37.42
N GLU A 609 -1.33 6.49 38.11
CA GLU A 609 -1.64 6.69 39.53
C GLU A 609 -0.35 6.77 40.38
N TYR A 610 0.59 5.87 40.13
CA TYR A 610 1.84 5.83 40.86
C TYR A 610 2.75 7.03 40.55
N LEU A 611 2.97 7.34 39.26
CA LEU A 611 3.87 8.41 38.85
C LEU A 611 3.33 9.81 39.12
N GLU A 612 2.01 10.02 39.12
CA GLU A 612 1.40 11.30 39.54
C GLU A 612 1.69 11.58 41.01
N SER A 613 1.64 10.56 41.87
CA SER A 613 2.00 10.71 43.29
C SER A 613 3.49 11.03 43.48
N MET A 614 4.34 10.45 42.63
CA MET A 614 5.78 10.68 42.65
C MET A 614 6.12 12.10 42.18
N LEU A 615 5.49 12.56 41.10
CA LEU A 615 5.67 13.91 40.55
C LEU A 615 5.28 15.00 41.56
N ALA A 616 4.29 14.75 42.43
CA ALA A 616 3.84 15.70 43.45
C ALA A 616 4.85 15.95 44.60
N ALA A 617 5.92 15.16 44.72
CA ALA A 617 6.93 15.32 45.77
C ALA A 617 7.86 16.56 45.59
N ASP A 618 7.79 17.22 44.43
CA ASP A 618 8.45 18.50 44.08
C ASP A 618 9.95 18.60 44.46
N ASN A 619 10.67 17.49 44.32
CA ASN A 619 12.08 17.35 44.72
C ASN A 619 12.96 16.71 43.62
N TRP A 620 12.52 16.78 42.36
CA TRP A 620 13.16 16.12 41.22
C TRP A 620 14.00 17.11 40.42
N ASP A 621 15.16 16.66 39.94
CA ASP A 621 15.94 17.42 38.96
C ASP A 621 15.30 17.37 37.55
N ASP A 622 15.76 18.22 36.63
CA ASP A 622 15.18 18.32 35.29
C ASP A 622 15.22 17.00 34.49
N GLN A 623 16.25 16.17 34.68
CA GLN A 623 16.37 14.89 33.98
C GLN A 623 15.35 13.89 34.52
N GLN A 624 15.16 13.88 35.84
CA GLN A 624 14.14 13.09 36.53
C GLN A 624 12.73 13.55 36.16
N LEU A 625 12.48 14.86 36.10
CA LEU A 625 11.21 15.42 35.64
C LEU A 625 10.90 15.02 34.19
N CYS A 626 11.90 15.02 33.30
CA CYS A 626 11.74 14.50 31.94
C CYS A 626 11.38 13.01 31.93
N GLY A 627 12.04 12.20 32.76
CA GLY A 627 11.76 10.77 32.90
C GLY A 627 10.32 10.49 33.36
N LEU A 628 9.88 11.16 34.43
CA LEU A 628 8.52 11.03 34.97
C LEU A 628 7.47 11.46 33.95
N SER A 629 7.68 12.63 33.34
CA SER A 629 6.76 13.22 32.37
C SER A 629 6.63 12.33 31.13
N ARG A 630 7.74 11.79 30.62
CA ARG A 630 7.76 10.85 29.49
C ARG A 630 6.88 9.64 29.73
N GLU A 631 7.01 8.99 30.89
CA GLU A 631 6.26 7.77 31.18
C GLU A 631 4.78 8.07 31.48
N LEU A 632 4.46 9.24 32.03
CA LEU A 632 3.07 9.73 32.16
C LEU A 632 2.42 9.98 30.78
N VAL A 633 3.13 10.59 29.83
CA VAL A 633 2.65 10.76 28.45
C VAL A 633 2.38 9.40 27.81
N ARG A 634 3.32 8.44 27.94
CA ARG A 634 3.14 7.07 27.43
C ARG A 634 1.95 6.36 28.09
N ALA A 635 1.73 6.58 29.38
CA ALA A 635 0.59 6.09 30.13
C ALA A 635 -0.74 6.79 29.77
N GLY A 636 -0.72 7.76 28.84
CA GLY A 636 -1.90 8.41 28.26
C GLY A 636 -2.29 9.74 28.90
N ASP A 637 -1.34 10.45 29.52
CA ASP A 637 -1.50 11.84 29.97
C ASP A 637 -0.67 12.81 29.11
N PRO A 638 -1.19 13.26 27.95
CA PRO A 638 -0.44 14.12 27.02
C PRO A 638 -0.13 15.50 27.59
N ALA A 639 -0.83 15.95 28.64
CA ALA A 639 -0.57 17.26 29.25
C ALA A 639 0.84 17.35 29.88
N ARG A 640 1.46 16.20 30.20
CA ARG A 640 2.82 16.15 30.76
C ARG A 640 3.91 16.39 29.72
N GLU A 641 3.57 16.44 28.44
CA GLU A 641 4.51 16.86 27.39
C GLU A 641 5.05 18.27 27.65
N GLN A 642 4.22 19.17 28.18
CA GLN A 642 4.58 20.56 28.45
C GLN A 642 5.79 20.69 29.40
N ILE A 643 5.93 19.80 30.39
CA ILE A 643 7.06 19.85 31.34
C ILE A 643 8.40 19.68 30.59
N MET A 644 8.45 18.80 29.59
CA MET A 644 9.66 18.59 28.79
C MET A 644 9.95 19.79 27.88
N LEU A 645 8.91 20.44 27.34
CA LEU A 645 9.04 21.66 26.54
C LEU A 645 9.53 22.83 27.40
N ASP A 646 8.98 23.00 28.60
CA ASP A 646 9.38 24.06 29.53
C ASP A 646 10.84 23.91 29.95
N ILE A 647 11.29 22.67 30.22
CA ILE A 647 12.70 22.36 30.49
C ILE A 647 13.57 22.70 29.29
N LEU A 648 13.17 22.32 28.06
CA LEU A 648 13.92 22.62 26.85
C LEU A 648 14.00 24.13 26.53
N ALA A 649 12.98 24.88 26.94
CA ALA A 649 12.92 26.33 26.77
C ALA A 649 13.69 27.10 27.85
N GLY A 650 14.10 26.44 28.93
CA GLY A 650 14.80 27.01 30.07
C GLY A 650 16.18 27.57 29.76
N GLU A 651 16.70 28.37 30.69
CA GLU A 651 18.10 28.85 30.61
C GLU A 651 19.11 27.78 31.07
N ASP A 652 18.69 26.85 31.92
CA ASP A 652 19.52 25.75 32.44
C ASP A 652 19.59 24.60 31.43
N ASP A 653 20.79 24.29 30.93
CA ASP A 653 20.98 23.26 29.94
C ASP A 653 21.11 21.83 30.52
N PHE A 654 21.06 21.67 31.85
CA PHE A 654 21.15 20.38 32.52
C PHE A 654 20.10 19.36 32.05
N GLY A 655 18.86 19.82 31.81
CA GLY A 655 17.74 18.98 31.38
C GLY A 655 17.58 18.83 29.86
N HIS A 656 18.20 19.69 29.05
CA HIS A 656 17.84 19.85 27.62
C HIS A 656 17.99 18.56 26.79
N ILE A 657 19.07 17.79 27.00
CA ILE A 657 19.28 16.53 26.26
C ILE A 657 18.19 15.51 26.61
N HIS A 658 17.86 15.37 27.90
CA HIS A 658 16.84 14.44 28.38
C HIS A 658 15.43 14.85 27.95
N ALA A 659 15.14 16.16 27.89
CA ALA A 659 13.89 16.68 27.38
C ALA A 659 13.69 16.28 25.91
N VAL A 660 14.70 16.54 25.07
CA VAL A 660 14.64 16.23 23.63
C VAL A 660 14.60 14.72 23.37
N GLU A 661 15.40 13.93 24.08
CA GLU A 661 15.34 12.46 24.01
C GLU A 661 13.95 11.94 24.41
N SER A 662 13.34 12.54 25.42
CA SER A 662 12.02 12.14 25.90
C SER A 662 10.92 12.52 24.92
N LEU A 663 10.98 13.72 24.32
CA LEU A 663 10.09 14.14 23.23
C LEU A 663 10.19 13.20 22.02
N PHE A 664 11.41 12.83 21.62
CA PHE A 664 11.65 11.82 20.58
C PHE A 664 10.97 10.47 20.91
N LYS A 665 11.10 10.01 22.16
CA LYS A 665 10.55 8.72 22.62
C LYS A 665 9.03 8.67 22.71
N VAL A 666 8.35 9.80 22.95
CA VAL A 666 6.88 9.85 23.03
C VAL A 666 6.21 10.23 21.70
N GLY A 667 6.98 10.75 20.74
CA GLY A 667 6.46 11.27 19.48
C GLY A 667 5.78 12.63 19.63
N GLY A 668 6.18 13.39 20.66
CA GLY A 668 5.69 14.74 20.92
C GLY A 668 6.31 15.72 19.93
N LEU A 669 5.50 16.26 19.02
CA LEU A 669 5.89 17.28 18.03
C LEU A 669 5.07 18.56 18.20
N ALA A 670 4.34 18.72 19.31
CA ALA A 670 3.39 19.81 19.50
C ALA A 670 4.04 21.21 19.33
N GLU A 671 5.37 21.33 19.53
CA GLU A 671 6.14 22.53 19.19
C GLU A 671 7.46 22.22 18.47
N ARG A 672 7.39 22.06 17.14
CA ARG A 672 8.55 21.91 16.24
C ARG A 672 9.62 23.00 16.41
N THR A 673 9.22 24.23 16.74
CA THR A 673 10.10 25.40 16.87
C THR A 673 11.23 25.21 17.90
N GLN A 674 10.94 24.59 19.06
CA GLN A 674 11.93 24.39 20.10
C GLN A 674 12.95 23.31 19.73
N LEU A 675 12.48 22.24 19.06
CA LEU A 675 13.34 21.18 18.53
C LEU A 675 14.24 21.70 17.40
N GLU A 676 13.71 22.54 16.51
CA GLU A 676 14.50 23.21 15.46
C GLU A 676 15.56 24.14 16.05
N ARG A 677 15.21 24.87 17.11
CA ARG A 677 16.17 25.70 17.84
C ARG A 677 17.27 24.83 18.47
N ALA A 678 16.92 23.75 19.16
CA ALA A 678 17.91 22.82 19.72
C ALA A 678 18.79 22.17 18.64
N PHE A 679 18.25 21.89 17.46
CA PHE A 679 18.97 21.35 16.31
C PHE A 679 19.96 22.36 15.71
N ARG A 680 19.52 23.62 15.48
CA ARG A 680 20.30 24.68 14.84
C ARG A 680 21.29 25.37 15.79
N GLU A 681 20.86 25.64 17.03
CA GLU A 681 21.55 26.46 18.02
C GLU A 681 22.09 25.66 19.21
N GLY A 682 21.86 24.34 19.26
CA GLY A 682 22.28 23.51 20.38
C GLY A 682 23.78 23.60 20.68
N LYS A 683 24.13 23.86 21.94
CA LYS A 683 25.52 24.09 22.37
C LYS A 683 26.40 22.84 22.32
N THR A 684 25.82 21.64 22.38
CA THR A 684 26.55 20.37 22.47
C THR A 684 26.17 19.41 21.34
N PRO A 685 27.10 18.56 20.85
CA PRO A 685 26.78 17.57 19.83
C PRO A 685 25.64 16.61 20.23
N PRO A 686 25.58 16.06 21.47
CA PRO A 686 24.46 15.21 21.89
C PRO A 686 23.09 15.90 21.82
N LEU A 687 23.00 17.18 22.21
CA LEU A 687 21.75 17.94 22.14
C LEU A 687 21.29 18.10 20.68
N ARG A 688 22.21 18.45 19.78
CA ARG A 688 21.91 18.59 18.35
C ARG A 688 21.52 17.27 17.71
N LEU A 689 22.18 16.16 18.09
CA LEU A 689 21.85 14.82 17.60
C LEU A 689 20.49 14.35 18.08
N MET A 690 20.14 14.56 19.35
CA MET A 690 18.82 14.19 19.86
C MET A 690 17.72 15.05 19.24
N ALA A 691 17.97 16.34 19.00
CA ALA A 691 17.03 17.19 18.30
C ALA A 691 16.85 16.72 16.85
N ALA A 692 17.96 16.35 16.20
CA ALA A 692 17.93 15.73 14.89
C ALA A 692 17.17 14.38 14.89
N ALA A 693 17.23 13.60 15.97
CA ALA A 693 16.47 12.35 16.08
C ALA A 693 14.95 12.59 16.03
N ALA A 694 14.47 13.57 16.79
CA ALA A 694 13.06 13.96 16.80
C ALA A 694 12.60 14.48 15.44
N LEU A 695 13.39 15.36 14.81
CA LEU A 695 13.09 15.93 13.49
C LEU A 695 13.19 14.88 12.36
N ALA A 696 14.21 14.02 12.38
CA ALA A 696 14.36 12.95 11.39
C ALA A 696 13.21 11.93 11.47
N LYS A 697 12.73 11.62 12.68
CA LYS A 697 11.53 10.80 12.88
C LYS A 697 10.28 11.44 12.27
N ALA A 698 10.21 12.77 12.26
CA ALA A 698 9.16 13.55 11.60
C ALA A 698 9.39 13.72 10.07
N GLY A 699 10.46 13.15 9.51
CA GLY A 699 10.76 13.19 8.07
C GLY A 699 11.62 14.37 7.61
N ASP A 700 12.36 15.01 8.52
CA ASP A 700 13.30 16.10 8.18
C ASP A 700 14.62 15.55 7.58
N ASP A 701 14.86 15.84 6.30
CA ASP A 701 16.02 15.37 5.55
C ASP A 701 17.35 16.03 6.01
N GLU A 702 17.32 17.26 6.52
CA GLU A 702 18.50 17.98 7.02
C GLU A 702 18.98 17.33 8.32
N ALA A 703 18.05 17.08 9.23
CA ALA A 703 18.28 16.34 10.47
C ALA A 703 18.79 14.92 10.18
N MET A 704 18.19 14.25 9.20
CA MET A 704 18.60 12.91 8.81
C MET A 704 20.05 12.91 8.27
N SER A 705 20.36 13.87 7.39
CA SER A 705 21.71 14.03 6.84
C SER A 705 22.75 14.27 7.94
N LEU A 706 22.45 15.11 8.94
CA LEU A 706 23.33 15.34 10.09
C LEU A 706 23.62 14.05 10.87
N LEU A 707 22.60 13.22 11.12
CA LEU A 707 22.77 11.95 11.84
C LEU A 707 23.70 11.00 11.07
N ARG A 708 23.55 10.90 9.75
CA ARG A 708 24.43 10.08 8.90
C ARG A 708 25.85 10.62 8.84
N GLU A 709 26.01 11.94 8.71
CA GLU A 709 27.33 12.59 8.73
C GLU A 709 28.06 12.35 10.07
N SER A 710 27.30 12.36 11.17
CA SER A 710 27.83 12.19 12.52
C SER A 710 28.44 10.82 12.79
N LEU A 711 28.14 9.79 11.97
CA LEU A 711 28.86 8.51 12.01
C LEU A 711 30.34 8.64 11.63
N THR A 712 30.71 9.68 10.89
CA THR A 712 32.10 9.95 10.49
C THR A 712 32.89 10.75 11.54
N SER A 713 32.26 11.14 12.64
CA SER A 713 32.90 11.89 13.72
C SER A 713 34.05 11.09 14.36
N ASN A 714 35.13 11.79 14.71
CA ASN A 714 36.23 11.22 15.51
C ASN A 714 35.87 11.06 16.99
N ASP A 715 34.77 11.68 17.43
CA ASP A 715 34.25 11.52 18.79
C ASP A 715 33.39 10.27 18.92
N GLU A 716 33.75 9.40 19.87
CA GLU A 716 33.13 8.10 20.06
C GLU A 716 31.67 8.20 20.51
N ASP A 717 31.36 9.17 21.37
CA ASP A 717 30.00 9.39 21.83
C ASP A 717 29.10 9.90 20.71
N THR A 718 29.60 10.80 19.85
CA THR A 718 28.88 11.32 18.69
C THR A 718 28.45 10.20 17.73
N PHE A 719 29.36 9.35 17.26
CA PHE A 719 28.98 8.29 16.31
C PHE A 719 28.16 7.18 16.97
N ARG A 720 28.36 6.92 18.27
CA ARG A 720 27.57 5.95 19.04
C ARG A 720 26.12 6.41 19.21
N ILE A 721 25.91 7.67 19.56
CA ILE A 721 24.57 8.28 19.66
C ILE A 721 23.90 8.26 18.28
N ALA A 722 24.61 8.65 17.23
CA ALA A 722 24.10 8.59 15.86
C ALA A 722 23.67 7.16 15.49
N ALA A 723 24.48 6.13 15.76
CA ALA A 723 24.11 4.75 15.51
C ALA A 723 22.87 4.29 16.32
N TRP A 724 22.75 4.70 17.59
CA TRP A 724 21.58 4.41 18.42
C TRP A 724 20.29 5.05 17.88
N ILE A 725 20.39 6.27 17.35
CA ILE A 725 19.27 6.98 16.71
C ILE A 725 18.90 6.28 15.40
N LEU A 726 19.89 6.04 14.53
CA LEU A 726 19.71 5.39 13.23
C LEU A 726 19.10 3.99 13.35
N ALA A 727 19.41 3.26 14.42
CA ALA A 727 18.76 1.98 14.71
C ALA A 727 17.22 2.08 14.83
N ARG A 728 16.67 3.26 15.11
CA ARG A 728 15.24 3.51 15.34
C ARG A 728 14.56 4.29 14.22
N VAL A 729 15.26 5.24 13.61
CA VAL A 729 14.70 6.12 12.57
C VAL A 729 15.34 5.92 11.19
N GLY A 730 16.50 5.26 11.16
CA GLY A 730 17.25 5.01 9.94
C GLY A 730 16.75 3.78 9.21
N ASP A 731 17.54 3.36 8.23
CA ASP A 731 17.22 2.26 7.34
C ASP A 731 18.45 1.38 7.09
N LYS A 732 18.31 0.36 6.25
CA LYS A 732 19.39 -0.60 6.00
C LYS A 732 20.65 0.02 5.39
N SER A 733 20.56 1.22 4.82
CA SER A 733 21.72 1.98 4.33
C SER A 733 22.72 2.34 5.42
N ASP A 734 22.28 2.40 6.68
CA ASP A 734 23.11 2.80 7.81
C ASP A 734 23.96 1.64 8.38
N ILE A 735 23.73 0.40 7.92
CA ILE A 735 24.43 -0.80 8.39
C ILE A 735 25.94 -0.72 8.13
N GLU A 736 26.37 -0.48 6.90
CA GLU A 736 27.81 -0.48 6.59
C GLU A 736 28.56 0.72 7.21
N PRO A 737 28.01 1.94 7.20
CA PRO A 737 28.56 3.05 7.97
C PRO A 737 28.75 2.74 9.45
N ILE A 738 27.75 2.14 10.12
CA ILE A 738 27.86 1.73 11.54
C ILE A 738 28.88 0.60 11.71
N ARG A 739 28.89 -0.39 10.80
CA ARG A 739 29.84 -1.51 10.83
C ARG A 739 31.28 -1.02 10.72
N ALA A 740 31.54 -0.01 9.90
CA ALA A 740 32.87 0.58 9.73
C ALA A 740 33.41 1.19 11.03
N ARG A 741 32.55 1.62 11.95
CA ARG A 741 32.94 2.20 13.25
C ARG A 741 33.20 1.16 14.34
N LEU A 742 32.95 -0.12 14.11
CA LEU A 742 33.15 -1.17 15.12
C LEU A 742 34.60 -1.29 15.61
N SER A 743 35.57 -1.05 14.74
CA SER A 743 37.00 -1.05 15.11
C SER A 743 37.40 0.15 15.94
N ASP A 744 36.66 1.25 15.81
CA ASP A 744 36.97 2.55 16.41
C ASP A 744 36.35 2.71 17.80
N ALA A 745 35.37 1.87 18.14
CA ALA A 745 34.82 1.80 19.49
C ALA A 745 35.86 1.24 20.49
N SER A 746 36.18 2.00 21.54
CA SER A 746 37.24 1.70 22.50
C SER A 746 36.78 0.75 23.61
N THR A 747 35.50 0.84 24.01
CA THR A 747 34.95 0.07 25.14
C THR A 747 34.10 -1.13 24.68
N PRO A 748 34.01 -2.21 25.49
CA PRO A 748 33.08 -3.31 25.23
C PRO A 748 31.62 -2.85 25.12
N MET A 749 31.22 -1.88 25.93
CA MET A 749 29.89 -1.28 25.92
C MET A 749 29.59 -0.59 24.59
N ASN A 750 30.50 0.26 24.10
CA ASN A 750 30.29 0.99 22.84
C ASN A 750 30.26 0.04 21.64
N LYS A 751 31.08 -1.02 21.66
CA LYS A 751 30.97 -2.11 20.67
C LYS A 751 29.63 -2.82 20.76
N ALA A 752 29.10 -3.08 21.95
CA ALA A 752 27.78 -3.68 22.11
C ALA A 752 26.69 -2.77 21.51
N PHE A 753 26.70 -1.47 21.78
CA PHE A 753 25.77 -0.50 21.20
C PHE A 753 25.73 -0.53 19.67
N LEU A 754 26.90 -0.48 19.02
CA LEU A 754 26.97 -0.53 17.56
C LEU A 754 26.43 -1.87 17.02
N ASN A 755 26.80 -3.00 17.63
CA ASN A 755 26.30 -4.31 17.22
C ASN A 755 24.78 -4.46 17.42
N HIS A 756 24.24 -3.88 18.49
CA HIS A 756 22.81 -3.87 18.76
C HIS A 756 22.05 -2.96 17.78
N ALA A 757 22.62 -1.81 17.43
CA ALA A 757 22.10 -0.94 16.37
C ALA A 757 22.05 -1.66 15.01
N LEU A 758 23.12 -2.39 14.66
CA LEU A 758 23.17 -3.24 13.47
C LEU A 758 22.06 -4.30 13.49
N ALA A 759 21.84 -4.95 14.65
CA ALA A 759 20.76 -5.93 14.81
C ALA A 759 19.37 -5.30 14.55
N ALA A 760 19.13 -4.10 15.08
CA ALA A 760 17.87 -3.37 14.89
C ALA A 760 17.61 -2.97 13.42
N LEU A 761 18.68 -2.68 12.67
CA LEU A 761 18.62 -2.44 11.24
C LEU A 761 18.48 -3.73 10.39
N GLY A 762 18.53 -4.90 11.04
CA GLY A 762 18.35 -6.20 10.40
C GLY A 762 19.65 -6.87 9.94
N ASP A 763 20.82 -6.47 10.44
CA ASP A 763 22.09 -7.16 10.20
C ASP A 763 22.15 -8.49 10.96
N LYS A 764 22.49 -9.57 10.24
CA LYS A 764 22.53 -10.92 10.81
C LYS A 764 23.67 -11.09 11.82
N ALA A 765 24.85 -10.53 11.54
CA ALA A 765 25.98 -10.62 12.45
C ALA A 765 25.73 -9.79 13.73
N GLY A 766 25.13 -8.62 13.59
CA GLY A 766 24.60 -7.82 14.69
C GLY A 766 23.60 -8.61 15.54
N LEU A 767 22.66 -9.34 14.93
CA LEU A 767 21.70 -10.19 15.65
C LEU A 767 22.37 -11.33 16.42
N ASP A 768 23.39 -11.98 15.83
CA ASP A 768 24.16 -13.03 16.50
C ASP A 768 24.94 -12.47 17.71
N LEU A 769 25.50 -11.26 17.58
CA LEU A 769 26.20 -10.57 18.66
C LEU A 769 25.26 -10.04 19.75
N LEU A 770 24.10 -9.49 19.37
CA LEU A 770 23.03 -9.14 20.30
C LEU A 770 22.60 -10.37 21.12
N SER A 771 22.41 -11.51 20.46
CA SER A 771 22.12 -12.78 21.11
C SER A 771 23.20 -13.19 22.12
N LYS A 772 24.48 -12.99 21.78
CA LYS A 772 25.60 -13.27 22.68
C LYS A 772 25.62 -12.31 23.88
N ASN A 773 25.35 -11.03 23.65
CA ASN A 773 25.39 -9.99 24.68
C ASN A 773 24.27 -10.12 25.72
N LEU A 774 23.16 -10.81 25.41
CA LEU A 774 22.16 -11.22 26.40
C LEU A 774 22.72 -12.14 27.50
N ASP A 775 23.84 -12.84 27.24
CA ASP A 775 24.56 -13.68 28.21
C ASP A 775 25.90 -13.05 28.65
N SER A 776 26.09 -11.73 28.50
CA SER A 776 27.31 -11.02 28.93
C SER A 776 27.52 -11.09 30.45
N ASP A 777 28.75 -11.10 30.93
CA ASP A 777 29.05 -10.99 32.37
C ASP A 777 28.73 -9.59 32.92
N ASP A 778 28.79 -8.57 32.06
CA ASP A 778 28.45 -7.18 32.37
C ASP A 778 26.92 -6.96 32.36
N PRO A 779 26.30 -6.56 33.50
CA PRO A 779 24.85 -6.37 33.61
C PRO A 779 24.32 -5.26 32.70
N ASP A 780 25.06 -4.18 32.48
CA ASP A 780 24.61 -3.06 31.65
C ASP A 780 24.54 -3.50 30.18
N ILE A 781 25.50 -4.32 29.73
CA ILE A 781 25.48 -4.91 28.38
C ILE A 781 24.27 -5.84 28.23
N ARG A 782 23.93 -6.63 29.26
CA ARG A 782 22.75 -7.51 29.24
C ARG A 782 21.44 -6.71 29.17
N ALA A 783 21.30 -5.65 29.96
CA ALA A 783 20.13 -4.78 29.98
C ALA A 783 19.93 -4.07 28.63
N HIS A 784 21.00 -3.53 28.05
CA HIS A 784 20.95 -2.93 26.71
C HIS A 784 20.65 -3.95 25.60
N ALA A 785 21.25 -5.13 25.65
CA ALA A 785 20.96 -6.20 24.69
C ALA A 785 19.49 -6.61 24.73
N ALA A 786 18.89 -6.69 25.93
CA ALA A 786 17.48 -6.98 26.09
C ALA A 786 16.60 -5.92 25.41
N THR A 787 16.85 -4.64 25.68
CA THR A 787 16.14 -3.51 25.06
C THR A 787 16.16 -3.59 23.53
N PHE A 788 17.36 -3.76 22.96
CA PHE A 788 17.52 -3.83 21.51
C PHE A 788 16.97 -5.12 20.90
N ALA A 789 16.76 -6.20 21.66
CA ALA A 789 16.04 -7.37 21.16
C ALA A 789 14.55 -7.04 20.90
N GLY A 790 13.96 -6.16 21.71
CA GLY A 790 12.65 -5.57 21.45
C GLY A 790 12.67 -4.69 20.18
N ASP A 791 13.60 -3.74 20.11
CA ASP A 791 13.73 -2.81 18.97
C ASP A 791 13.98 -3.54 17.63
N ALA A 792 14.84 -4.56 17.64
CA ALA A 792 15.14 -5.39 16.48
C ALA A 792 14.03 -6.40 16.13
N ARG A 793 12.94 -6.44 16.90
CA ARG A 793 11.86 -7.44 16.77
C ARG A 793 12.40 -8.87 16.73
N ALA A 794 13.43 -9.14 17.55
CA ALA A 794 14.20 -10.38 17.53
C ALA A 794 13.47 -11.54 18.22
N VAL A 795 12.36 -12.01 17.63
CA VAL A 795 11.51 -13.08 18.19
C VAL A 795 12.27 -14.37 18.52
N SER A 796 13.33 -14.67 17.78
CA SER A 796 14.20 -15.83 18.01
C SER A 796 14.93 -15.78 19.35
N LEU A 797 15.04 -14.60 19.96
CA LEU A 797 15.72 -14.38 21.24
C LEU A 797 14.79 -14.46 22.45
N ALA A 798 13.49 -14.66 22.24
CA ALA A 798 12.51 -14.80 23.33
C ALA A 798 12.92 -15.85 24.39
N PRO A 799 13.46 -17.04 24.05
CA PRO A 799 13.93 -17.99 25.08
C PRO A 799 15.01 -17.43 26.00
N LYS A 800 15.93 -16.60 25.46
CA LYS A 800 16.98 -15.95 26.25
C LYS A 800 16.42 -14.84 27.13
N LEU A 801 15.51 -14.03 26.60
CA LEU A 801 14.81 -13.01 27.38
C LEU A 801 14.00 -13.64 28.54
N ILE A 802 13.34 -14.78 28.31
CA ILE A 802 12.60 -15.52 29.36
C ILE A 802 13.55 -15.99 30.47
N LYS A 803 14.75 -16.47 30.11
CA LYS A 803 15.80 -16.83 31.08
C LYS A 803 16.22 -15.60 31.89
N GLN A 804 16.41 -14.46 31.23
CA GLN A 804 16.84 -13.19 31.83
C GLN A 804 15.80 -12.56 32.77
N LEU A 805 14.53 -13.03 32.77
CA LEU A 805 13.57 -12.68 33.84
C LEU A 805 14.01 -13.14 35.25
N ASN A 806 15.06 -13.95 35.36
CA ASN A 806 15.69 -14.36 36.61
C ASN A 806 17.10 -13.78 36.80
N ASP A 807 17.47 -12.74 36.04
CA ASP A 807 18.78 -12.11 36.20
C ASP A 807 18.97 -11.58 37.63
N LEU A 808 20.22 -11.52 38.10
CA LEU A 808 20.54 -10.95 39.40
C LEU A 808 20.41 -9.42 39.38
N ASP A 809 20.65 -8.82 38.22
CA ASP A 809 20.51 -7.39 37.99
C ASP A 809 19.03 -7.01 37.77
N LEU A 810 18.57 -5.95 38.43
CA LEU A 810 17.18 -5.51 38.37
C LEU A 810 16.82 -4.93 37.00
N ASP A 811 17.66 -4.08 36.42
CA ASP A 811 17.37 -3.44 35.14
C ASP A 811 17.37 -4.46 34.00
N ALA A 812 18.30 -5.42 34.01
CA ALA A 812 18.32 -6.55 33.08
C ALA A 812 17.01 -7.36 33.11
N ARG A 813 16.44 -7.63 34.30
CA ARG A 813 15.13 -8.29 34.43
C ARG A 813 14.01 -7.43 33.85
N ILE A 814 14.00 -6.12 34.14
CA ILE A 814 12.98 -5.16 33.68
C ILE A 814 13.00 -5.05 32.15
N ARG A 815 14.18 -4.86 31.54
CA ARG A 815 14.35 -4.76 30.08
C ARG A 815 13.95 -6.03 29.35
N ALA A 816 14.23 -7.19 29.94
CA ALA A 816 13.78 -8.47 29.40
C ALA A 816 12.25 -8.61 29.44
N ALA A 817 11.60 -8.24 30.55
CA ALA A 817 10.15 -8.23 30.68
C ALA A 817 9.49 -7.26 29.68
N GLN A 818 10.00 -6.04 29.58
CA GLN A 818 9.56 -5.03 28.62
C GLN A 818 9.62 -5.57 27.18
N SER A 819 10.75 -6.15 26.79
CA SER A 819 10.97 -6.63 25.43
C SER A 819 10.11 -7.85 25.09
N LEU A 820 9.89 -8.77 26.04
CA LEU A 820 8.95 -9.88 25.86
C LEU A 820 7.52 -9.39 25.63
N LEU A 821 7.07 -8.39 26.39
CA LEU A 821 5.74 -7.79 26.19
C LEU A 821 5.64 -7.06 24.84
N ASP A 822 6.67 -6.30 24.42
CA ASP A 822 6.68 -5.64 23.11
C ASP A 822 6.67 -6.65 21.95
N LEU A 823 7.45 -7.73 22.05
CA LEU A 823 7.47 -8.82 21.06
C LEU A 823 6.15 -9.60 21.01
N ALA A 824 5.45 -9.70 22.14
CA ALA A 824 4.15 -10.39 22.25
C ALA A 824 2.96 -9.53 21.78
N LYS A 825 3.10 -8.20 21.85
CA LYS A 825 2.09 -7.25 21.38
C LYS A 825 1.90 -7.44 19.87
N LYS A 826 0.68 -7.81 19.46
CA LYS A 826 0.26 -7.73 18.05
C LYS A 826 0.46 -6.28 17.61
N ALA A 827 1.01 -6.06 16.42
CA ALA A 827 1.27 -4.71 15.93
C ALA A 827 -0.05 -3.94 15.86
N ASP A 828 -0.35 -3.17 16.90
CA ASP A 828 -1.06 -1.92 16.73
C ASP A 828 -0.03 -0.98 16.09
N HIS A 829 -0.34 -0.40 14.93
CA HIS A 829 0.46 0.64 14.27
C HIS A 829 0.47 1.96 15.07
N LYS A 830 0.66 1.87 16.38
CA LYS A 830 0.68 2.96 17.37
C LYS A 830 2.08 3.25 17.93
N LYS A 831 3.18 2.88 17.25
CA LYS A 831 4.46 3.50 17.60
C LYS A 831 4.46 4.91 17.01
N ASN A 832 4.02 5.85 17.87
CA ASN A 832 4.02 7.31 17.71
C ASN A 832 5.30 7.82 17.05
#